data_AF-B6VMY7-F1
#
_entry.id   AF-B6VMY7-F1
#
_cell.length_a   1.000
_cell.length_b   1.000
_cell.length_c   1.000
_cell.angle_alpha   90.00
_cell.angle_beta   90.00
_cell.angle_gamma   90.00
#
_symmetry.space_group_name_H-M   'P 1'
#
loop_
_entity.id
_entity.type
_entity.pdbx_description
1 polymer ?
#
loop_
_entity_poly.entity_id
_entity_poly.type
_entity_poly.pdbx_seq_one_letter_code
_entity_poly.pdbx_strand_id
1 'polypeptide(L)'
;MSEIKHKDTVWLPAPFPIDGRLPTQHSLVGKNCRQQTSQERAYYQELCLAAERRVVPPCCKTLHVSLFFDGTGNNLYNDLYQAVPHHPTNIVRLFQATIGAGYAGGAAGKPLLDDINSTGGKYFKYYIPGVGTPFPEINDLDYSTWGLAFADRGEDRINWALLRLIDVLGFSLTQKQMTNSESQKSLEAMATTWHTLGLGGAHNRYGEFYQQFARLKRELKIARSQPGRGKSKLLGMKLYVYGFSRGAAEARTFVNWLAELLPLPEGENQKPSQCLQARNETDPDCNLPISVEFLGLFDTVASVGMSHMVPVVEGHMAWADGTQELPAEETYGGLVKRCVHLVSTHEQRLSFPMDSIRRSDGTYPTGSTEVIYPGVHSDLGGGYPPGDQGKAIGKGDSFLLSQIALHEMYAAAFDSGAPLKVPEDVLPVDLISDTWRSMSPDVGDEFAIAPELVNRFNAWRKVTLELDMPEQLLSAEEAACFAPVRSSVALEQAMEIQMAWLTAWRINRYAGGTLLSTPFFLAAPNRDADKAHYAKSEQAQKAEKAAVSKKRQAQQLEYIIRGGKEPPVLVPGVPDFDPEIAQKQLREAAAEFSSDYRGERRGIHSVEQFVVEDILGNALYLLNSDNEDREYQQMKAAGEALVERLFPPEPARKTSQQATPESLLVALYDNQVHDSRAWFMYSTLDTREPEGGYFRYRVIYCGEICNKPLSLLTVGGNVIGAASPVGSALLIFKRKKVGNMLADAIGEVHATQLEVSVHDLSTEELIPMLPDAEQTKAFTHHVGKVSRQQRQFIEERRMQIVKDKLKARWAGRTLELTPPGEPEQ
;
A
#
# COMPACT_ATOMS: atom_id res chain seq x y z
N MET A 1 -18.35 -26.19 3.17
CA MET A 1 -19.12 -25.07 2.58
C MET A 1 -18.52 -24.77 1.22
N SER A 2 -19.35 -24.35 0.26
CA SER A 2 -19.01 -24.34 -1.17
C SER A 2 -17.79 -23.49 -1.51
N GLU A 3 -16.81 -24.09 -2.20
CA GLU A 3 -15.87 -23.34 -3.04
C GLU A 3 -16.66 -22.30 -3.85
N ILE A 4 -16.15 -21.07 -3.91
CA ILE A 4 -16.70 -20.05 -4.79
C ILE A 4 -16.61 -20.57 -6.21
N LYS A 5 -17.77 -20.89 -6.79
CA LYS A 5 -17.87 -21.49 -8.13
C LYS A 5 -17.60 -20.49 -9.26
N HIS A 6 -17.57 -19.19 -8.96
CA HIS A 6 -17.38 -18.12 -9.94
C HIS A 6 -16.36 -17.09 -9.43
N LYS A 7 -15.19 -17.03 -10.07
CA LYS A 7 -14.21 -15.98 -9.85
C LYS A 7 -14.12 -15.14 -11.11
N ASP A 8 -14.32 -13.84 -10.98
CA ASP A 8 -14.07 -12.92 -12.06
C ASP A 8 -12.61 -12.99 -12.50
N THR A 9 -12.40 -12.91 -13.82
CA THR A 9 -11.07 -12.93 -14.40
C THR A 9 -10.34 -11.60 -14.20
N VAL A 10 -9.02 -11.65 -14.03
CA VAL A 10 -8.18 -10.46 -13.85
C VAL A 10 -7.99 -9.73 -15.18
N TRP A 11 -7.38 -8.55 -15.19
CA TRP A 11 -6.98 -7.86 -16.42
C TRP A 11 -5.48 -8.00 -16.68
N LEU A 12 -5.13 -7.90 -17.95
CA LEU A 12 -3.79 -7.92 -18.49
C LEU A 12 -3.44 -6.54 -19.08
N PRO A 13 -2.16 -6.13 -19.07
CA PRO A 13 -1.77 -4.82 -19.54
C PRO A 13 -1.91 -4.69 -21.06
N ALA A 14 -2.32 -3.50 -21.49
CA ALA A 14 -2.43 -3.12 -22.89
C ALA A 14 -1.06 -2.99 -23.55
N PRO A 15 -0.98 -2.92 -24.90
CA PRO A 15 0.24 -2.54 -25.61
C PRO A 15 0.84 -1.25 -25.04
N PHE A 16 2.12 -1.28 -24.67
CA PHE A 16 2.79 -0.11 -24.13
C PHE A 16 3.53 0.65 -25.25
N PRO A 17 3.23 1.94 -25.47
CA PRO A 17 3.83 2.73 -26.54
C PRO A 17 5.31 3.03 -26.26
N ILE A 18 6.12 3.12 -27.32
CA ILE A 18 7.58 3.32 -27.23
C ILE A 18 7.95 4.65 -26.56
N ASP A 19 7.13 5.68 -26.75
CA ASP A 19 7.32 7.04 -26.22
C ASP A 19 6.63 7.25 -24.85
N GLY A 20 6.05 6.20 -24.27
CA GLY A 20 5.28 6.30 -23.02
C GLY A 20 3.85 6.83 -23.21
N ARG A 21 3.13 6.98 -22.10
CA ARG A 21 1.68 7.32 -22.09
C ARG A 21 1.35 8.77 -21.74
N LEU A 22 2.33 9.67 -21.69
CA LEU A 22 2.02 11.09 -21.51
C LEU A 22 1.22 11.62 -22.72
N PRO A 23 0.25 12.53 -22.52
CA PRO A 23 -0.54 13.05 -23.61
C PRO A 23 0.36 13.81 -24.58
N THR A 24 0.16 13.60 -25.89
CA THR A 24 0.90 14.26 -26.97
C THR A 24 0.04 15.23 -27.78
N GLN A 25 -1.23 15.41 -27.40
CA GLN A 25 -2.20 16.22 -28.14
C GLN A 25 -3.01 17.16 -27.23
N HIS A 26 -3.27 18.37 -27.75
CA HIS A 26 -4.07 19.40 -27.07
C HIS A 26 -5.51 18.94 -26.77
N SER A 27 -6.08 18.08 -27.64
CA SER A 27 -7.44 17.54 -27.50
C SER A 27 -7.62 16.72 -26.22
N LEU A 28 -6.59 15.93 -25.84
CA LEU A 28 -6.57 15.11 -24.63
C LEU A 28 -6.56 15.99 -23.37
N VAL A 29 -5.74 17.04 -23.37
CA VAL A 29 -5.72 18.06 -22.30
C VAL A 29 -7.08 18.74 -22.16
N GLY A 30 -7.69 19.12 -23.29
CA GLY A 30 -9.04 19.68 -23.31
C GLY A 30 -10.11 18.73 -22.76
N LYS A 31 -10.02 17.43 -23.04
CA LYS A 31 -10.93 16.40 -22.50
C LYS A 31 -10.81 16.28 -20.98
N ASN A 32 -9.58 16.19 -20.46
CA ASN A 32 -9.30 16.15 -19.02
C ASN A 32 -9.84 17.42 -18.31
N CYS A 33 -9.59 18.63 -18.85
CA CYS A 33 -10.12 19.88 -18.29
C CYS A 33 -11.66 19.93 -18.26
N ARG A 34 -12.34 19.34 -19.24
CA ARG A 34 -13.81 19.23 -19.24
C ARG A 34 -14.32 18.28 -18.15
N GLN A 35 -13.58 17.21 -17.83
CA GLN A 35 -13.94 16.30 -16.74
C GLN A 35 -13.76 16.98 -15.37
N GLN A 36 -12.69 17.75 -15.19
CA GLN A 36 -12.49 18.57 -13.98
C GLN A 36 -13.72 19.48 -13.75
N THR A 37 -14.09 20.25 -14.78
CA THR A 37 -15.21 21.21 -14.72
C THR A 37 -16.60 20.60 -14.91
N SER A 38 -16.75 19.26 -14.90
CA SER A 38 -18.02 18.61 -15.24
C SER A 38 -19.20 19.02 -14.35
N GLN A 39 -18.99 19.21 -13.05
CA GLN A 39 -20.03 19.69 -12.12
C GLN A 39 -20.42 21.15 -12.39
N GLU A 40 -19.44 22.02 -12.68
CA GLU A 40 -19.69 23.43 -13.06
C GLU A 40 -20.49 23.52 -14.35
N ARG A 41 -20.17 22.66 -15.33
CA ARG A 41 -20.88 22.56 -16.61
C ARG A 41 -22.29 22.01 -16.44
N ALA A 42 -22.48 20.99 -15.61
CA ALA A 42 -23.80 20.44 -15.30
C ALA A 42 -24.70 21.48 -14.63
N TYR A 43 -24.18 22.20 -13.63
CA TYR A 43 -24.91 23.29 -12.97
C TYR A 43 -25.28 24.42 -13.96
N TYR A 44 -24.36 24.82 -14.83
CA TYR A 44 -24.67 25.80 -15.88
C TYR A 44 -25.79 25.31 -16.82
N GLN A 45 -25.78 24.02 -17.18
CA GLN A 45 -26.82 23.43 -18.02
C GLN A 45 -28.18 23.40 -17.30
N GLU A 46 -28.22 23.05 -16.01
CA GLU A 46 -29.44 23.11 -15.19
C GLU A 46 -30.03 24.52 -15.17
N LEU A 47 -29.21 25.56 -15.00
CA LEU A 47 -29.68 26.94 -15.04
C LEU A 47 -30.21 27.35 -16.43
N CYS A 48 -29.58 26.88 -17.50
CA CYS A 48 -30.07 27.15 -18.86
C CYS A 48 -31.42 26.48 -19.11
N LEU A 49 -31.58 25.24 -18.67
CA LEU A 49 -32.83 24.49 -18.79
C LEU A 49 -33.95 25.14 -17.97
N ALA A 50 -33.67 25.51 -16.72
CA ALA A 50 -34.62 26.19 -15.84
C ALA A 50 -35.06 27.56 -16.38
N ALA A 51 -34.21 28.24 -17.13
CA ALA A 51 -34.51 29.53 -17.76
C ALA A 51 -35.07 29.41 -19.19
N GLU A 52 -35.16 28.18 -19.72
CA GLU A 52 -35.52 27.87 -21.12
C GLU A 52 -34.68 28.64 -22.17
N ARG A 53 -33.46 29.05 -21.80
CA ARG A 53 -32.55 29.81 -22.66
C ARG A 53 -31.12 29.68 -22.17
N ARG A 54 -30.15 30.00 -23.02
CA ARG A 54 -28.76 30.17 -22.56
C ARG A 54 -28.68 31.36 -21.60
N VAL A 55 -28.21 31.11 -20.39
CA VAL A 55 -27.92 32.15 -19.40
C VAL A 55 -26.44 32.51 -19.42
N VAL A 56 -26.05 33.54 -18.69
CA VAL A 56 -24.63 33.82 -18.47
C VAL A 56 -24.07 32.72 -17.55
N PRO A 57 -22.91 32.12 -17.85
CA PRO A 57 -22.28 31.15 -16.97
C PRO A 57 -22.14 31.69 -15.54
N PRO A 58 -22.66 30.97 -14.52
CA PRO A 58 -22.59 31.42 -13.14
C PRO A 58 -21.15 31.37 -12.62
N CYS A 59 -20.80 32.26 -11.70
CA CYS A 59 -19.58 32.11 -10.92
C CYS A 59 -19.76 30.94 -9.94
N CYS A 60 -19.13 29.81 -10.24
CA CYS A 60 -19.18 28.60 -9.44
C CYS A 60 -17.83 27.86 -9.45
N LYS A 61 -17.59 27.05 -8.42
CA LYS A 61 -16.37 26.25 -8.27
C LYS A 61 -16.62 24.89 -7.65
N THR A 62 -15.87 23.91 -8.12
CA THR A 62 -15.71 22.60 -7.50
C THR A 62 -14.32 22.52 -6.86
N LEU A 63 -14.22 21.92 -5.68
CA LEU A 63 -12.92 21.67 -5.04
C LEU A 63 -12.36 20.33 -5.53
N HIS A 64 -11.08 20.29 -5.88
CA HIS A 64 -10.37 19.09 -6.31
C HIS A 64 -9.28 18.80 -5.29
N VAL A 65 -9.34 17.63 -4.64
CA VAL A 65 -8.38 17.24 -3.60
C VAL A 65 -7.71 15.94 -3.99
N SER A 66 -6.38 15.97 -4.11
CA SER A 66 -5.58 14.79 -4.40
C SER A 66 -4.81 14.34 -3.15
N LEU A 67 -4.89 13.07 -2.79
CA LEU A 67 -4.27 12.49 -1.60
C LEU A 67 -3.31 11.38 -2.01
N PHE A 68 -2.09 11.41 -1.50
CA PHE A 68 -1.00 10.52 -1.91
C PHE A 68 -0.41 9.81 -0.69
N PHE A 69 -0.78 8.55 -0.49
CA PHE A 69 -0.32 7.71 0.62
C PHE A 69 0.87 6.85 0.17
N ASP A 70 2.07 7.16 0.66
CA ASP A 70 3.27 6.45 0.21
C ASP A 70 3.45 5.08 0.87
N GLY A 71 4.27 4.22 0.26
CA GLY A 71 4.54 2.88 0.78
C GLY A 71 5.41 2.89 2.03
N THR A 72 5.36 1.82 2.83
CA THR A 72 6.18 1.66 4.04
C THR A 72 7.66 1.90 3.78
N GLY A 73 8.30 2.70 4.63
CA GLY A 73 9.72 3.02 4.50
C GLY A 73 10.05 4.09 3.47
N ASN A 74 9.07 4.57 2.69
CA ASN A 74 9.28 5.61 1.68
C ASN A 74 8.91 7.00 2.20
N ASN A 75 9.71 7.98 1.83
CA ASN A 75 9.58 9.35 2.32
C ASN A 75 10.10 10.34 1.28
N LEU A 76 9.19 11.09 0.65
CA LEU A 76 9.49 12.14 -0.34
C LEU A 76 10.68 13.02 0.05
N TYR A 77 10.76 13.49 1.29
CA TYR A 77 11.84 14.40 1.70
C TYR A 77 13.20 13.72 1.61
N ASN A 78 13.30 12.48 2.11
CA ASN A 78 14.51 11.69 2.01
C ASN A 78 14.82 11.35 0.55
N ASP A 79 13.84 10.78 -0.15
CA ASP A 79 14.05 10.11 -1.43
C ASP A 79 14.35 11.09 -2.58
N LEU A 80 13.90 12.35 -2.47
CA LEU A 80 14.18 13.41 -3.45
C LEU A 80 15.29 14.39 -3.05
N TYR A 81 15.55 14.60 -1.76
CA TYR A 81 16.44 15.68 -1.32
C TYR A 81 17.63 15.23 -0.46
N GLN A 82 17.65 13.99 0.03
CA GLN A 82 18.72 13.50 0.90
C GLN A 82 19.45 12.29 0.33
N ALA A 83 18.71 11.31 -0.19
CA ALA A 83 19.25 10.07 -0.71
C ALA A 83 20.15 10.32 -1.94
N VAL A 84 21.23 9.56 -2.09
CA VAL A 84 22.05 9.58 -3.31
C VAL A 84 22.41 8.15 -3.69
N PRO A 85 21.96 7.65 -4.85
CA PRO A 85 21.07 8.32 -5.82
C PRO A 85 19.65 8.56 -5.27
N HIS A 86 18.91 9.50 -5.88
CA HIS A 86 17.48 9.68 -5.59
C HIS A 86 16.68 8.43 -5.98
N HIS A 87 15.62 8.14 -5.25
CA HIS A 87 14.78 6.96 -5.50
C HIS A 87 13.31 7.19 -5.12
N PRO A 88 12.64 8.22 -5.69
CA PRO A 88 11.25 8.50 -5.38
C PRO A 88 10.33 7.36 -5.83
N THR A 89 9.27 7.11 -5.05
CA THR A 89 8.19 6.20 -5.44
C THR A 89 7.33 6.81 -6.54
N ASN A 90 6.51 5.99 -7.19
CA ASN A 90 5.50 6.45 -8.13
C ASN A 90 4.44 7.35 -7.47
N ILE A 91 4.22 7.21 -6.16
CA ILE A 91 3.35 8.11 -5.40
C ILE A 91 3.93 9.52 -5.36
N VAL A 92 5.24 9.65 -5.10
CA VAL A 92 5.97 10.92 -5.13
C VAL A 92 5.94 11.54 -6.53
N ARG A 93 6.23 10.76 -7.57
CA ARG A 93 6.24 11.25 -8.97
C ARG A 93 4.86 11.76 -9.40
N LEU A 94 3.78 11.03 -9.07
CA LEU A 94 2.41 11.48 -9.32
C LEU A 94 2.06 12.74 -8.51
N PHE A 95 2.50 12.85 -7.26
CA PHE A 95 2.30 14.05 -6.44
C PHE A 95 2.99 15.28 -7.04
N GLN A 96 4.22 15.13 -7.54
CA GLN A 96 4.94 16.22 -8.23
C GLN A 96 4.25 16.61 -9.53
N ALA A 97 3.76 15.63 -10.29
CA ALA A 97 2.98 15.81 -11.51
C ALA A 97 1.51 16.24 -11.26
N THR A 98 1.10 16.52 -10.04
CA THR A 98 -0.27 16.96 -9.72
C THR A 98 -0.32 18.46 -9.47
N ILE A 99 -1.37 19.09 -9.97
CA ILE A 99 -1.70 20.50 -9.75
C ILE A 99 -2.32 20.65 -8.36
N GLY A 100 -1.78 21.56 -7.56
CA GLY A 100 -2.46 22.00 -6.35
C GLY A 100 -1.57 22.71 -5.34
N ALA A 101 -2.20 23.59 -4.57
CA ALA A 101 -1.69 24.02 -3.28
C ALA A 101 -1.87 22.90 -2.24
N GLY A 102 -1.49 23.11 -0.99
CA GLY A 102 -1.75 22.16 0.09
C GLY A 102 -0.53 21.92 0.94
N TYR A 103 -0.14 20.65 1.13
CA TYR A 103 0.92 20.30 2.06
C TYR A 103 1.66 19.02 1.67
N ALA A 104 2.99 19.01 1.80
CA ALA A 104 3.81 17.81 1.65
C ALA A 104 4.35 17.39 3.03
N GLY A 105 3.83 16.30 3.60
CA GLY A 105 4.25 15.82 4.92
C GLY A 105 5.75 15.58 5.01
N GLY A 106 6.40 16.09 6.06
CA GLY A 106 7.86 16.00 6.24
C GLY A 106 8.71 16.85 5.30
N ALA A 107 8.12 17.52 4.29
CA ALA A 107 8.83 18.30 3.27
C ALA A 107 8.40 19.78 3.22
N ALA A 108 7.99 20.33 4.36
CA ALA A 108 7.56 21.72 4.47
C ALA A 108 8.62 22.71 3.92
N GLY A 109 8.17 23.69 3.14
CA GLY A 109 9.04 24.73 2.56
C GLY A 109 9.79 24.32 1.29
N LYS A 110 9.60 23.09 0.79
CA LYS A 110 10.11 22.67 -0.52
C LYS A 110 9.19 23.18 -1.66
N PRO A 111 9.74 23.45 -2.87
CA PRO A 111 8.99 24.00 -4.00
C PRO A 111 8.12 22.92 -4.71
N LEU A 112 7.23 22.28 -3.96
CA LEU A 112 6.42 21.14 -4.41
C LEU A 112 4.97 21.50 -4.73
N LEU A 113 4.53 22.70 -4.35
CA LEU A 113 3.13 23.14 -4.34
C LEU A 113 2.93 24.32 -5.28
N ASP A 114 1.75 24.37 -5.91
CA ASP A 114 1.37 25.50 -6.75
C ASP A 114 0.77 26.64 -5.90
N ASP A 115 0.85 27.87 -6.41
CA ASP A 115 0.21 29.01 -5.78
C ASP A 115 -1.32 28.90 -5.86
N ILE A 116 -1.99 29.12 -4.73
CA ILE A 116 -3.43 28.91 -4.62
C ILE A 116 -4.25 29.93 -5.41
N ASN A 117 -3.75 31.17 -5.57
CA ASN A 117 -4.44 32.20 -6.33
C ASN A 117 -4.32 31.93 -7.84
N SER A 118 -3.13 31.52 -8.27
CA SER A 118 -2.82 31.16 -9.66
C SER A 118 -3.67 29.99 -10.16
N THR A 119 -3.99 29.04 -9.29
CA THR A 119 -4.85 27.87 -9.58
C THR A 119 -6.35 28.14 -9.36
N GLY A 120 -6.73 29.39 -9.09
CA GLY A 120 -8.13 29.79 -8.88
C GLY A 120 -8.76 29.31 -7.57
N GLY A 121 -7.96 28.83 -6.61
CA GLY A 121 -8.41 28.37 -5.30
C GLY A 121 -9.34 27.16 -5.37
N LYS A 122 -9.07 26.24 -6.32
CA LYS A 122 -9.86 25.02 -6.57
C LYS A 122 -9.07 23.72 -6.36
N TYR A 123 -7.75 23.73 -6.55
CA TYR A 123 -6.93 22.51 -6.59
C TYR A 123 -6.03 22.38 -5.36
N PHE A 124 -6.11 21.23 -4.71
CA PHE A 124 -5.36 20.91 -3.51
C PHE A 124 -4.72 19.52 -3.65
N LYS A 125 -3.51 19.37 -3.13
CA LYS A 125 -2.80 18.10 -3.07
C LYS A 125 -2.09 17.92 -1.74
N TYR A 126 -2.09 16.69 -1.25
CA TYR A 126 -1.47 16.32 0.01
C TYR A 126 -0.65 15.05 -0.13
N TYR A 127 0.63 15.12 0.26
CA TYR A 127 1.50 13.95 0.38
C TYR A 127 1.56 13.48 1.83
N ILE A 128 1.33 12.18 2.02
CA ILE A 128 1.33 11.48 3.30
C ILE A 128 2.51 10.49 3.28
N PRO A 129 3.56 10.70 4.10
CA PRO A 129 4.70 9.80 4.18
C PRO A 129 4.29 8.39 4.59
N GLY A 130 4.99 7.38 4.07
CA GLY A 130 4.74 5.99 4.42
C GLY A 130 4.99 5.72 5.91
N VAL A 131 4.27 4.74 6.45
CA VAL A 131 4.51 4.23 7.81
C VAL A 131 5.96 3.77 8.01
N GLY A 132 6.47 3.92 9.22
CA GLY A 132 7.87 3.66 9.55
C GLY A 132 8.85 4.75 9.11
N THR A 133 8.35 5.88 8.58
CA THR A 133 9.16 7.05 8.24
C THR A 133 8.68 8.31 8.97
N PRO A 134 9.54 9.33 9.14
CA PRO A 134 9.17 10.58 9.80
C PRO A 134 7.99 11.30 9.13
N PHE A 135 7.00 11.63 9.94
CA PHE A 135 5.94 12.59 9.63
C PHE A 135 5.81 13.62 10.78
N PRO A 136 6.69 14.64 10.81
CA PRO A 136 6.81 15.54 11.96
C PRO A 136 5.54 16.33 12.30
N GLU A 137 4.68 16.60 11.32
CA GLU A 137 3.41 17.30 11.52
C GLU A 137 2.43 16.54 12.42
N ILE A 138 2.56 15.21 12.47
CA ILE A 138 1.79 14.35 13.39
C ILE A 138 2.66 13.90 14.58
N ASN A 139 3.79 14.55 14.83
CA ASN A 139 4.74 14.18 15.89
C ASN A 139 5.34 12.77 15.76
N ASP A 140 5.39 12.23 14.54
CA ASP A 140 6.12 11.01 14.19
C ASP A 140 7.49 11.44 13.64
N LEU A 141 8.55 11.33 14.44
CA LEU A 141 9.80 12.05 14.16
C LEU A 141 10.87 11.21 13.48
N ASP A 142 10.85 9.89 13.65
CA ASP A 142 11.99 9.03 13.36
C ASP A 142 11.58 7.82 12.52
N TYR A 143 12.54 7.29 11.76
CA TYR A 143 12.40 5.97 11.19
C TYR A 143 12.32 4.96 12.34
N SER A 144 11.36 4.05 12.26
CA SER A 144 11.13 3.09 13.33
C SER A 144 10.94 1.69 12.77
N THR A 145 11.71 0.74 13.28
CA THR A 145 11.51 -0.70 13.01
C THR A 145 10.09 -1.11 13.38
N TRP A 146 9.53 -0.55 14.45
CA TRP A 146 8.14 -0.77 14.84
C TRP A 146 7.13 -0.18 13.84
N GLY A 147 7.37 0.99 13.25
CA GLY A 147 6.52 1.52 12.18
C GLY A 147 6.69 0.76 10.85
N LEU A 148 7.90 0.26 10.55
CA LEU A 148 8.17 -0.56 9.37
C LEU A 148 7.55 -1.96 9.47
N ALA A 149 7.59 -2.57 10.66
CA ALA A 149 7.03 -3.90 10.91
C ALA A 149 5.52 -3.83 11.19
N PHE A 150 5.05 -2.90 12.03
CA PHE A 150 3.67 -2.93 12.54
C PHE A 150 2.75 -1.85 11.98
N ALA A 151 3.27 -0.99 11.09
CA ALA A 151 2.53 0.16 10.57
C ALA A 151 1.93 1.02 11.69
N ASP A 152 2.69 1.14 12.78
CA ASP A 152 2.39 2.10 13.85
C ASP A 152 2.18 3.48 13.22
N ARG A 153 1.22 4.24 13.78
CA ARG A 153 0.80 5.56 13.27
C ARG A 153 0.12 5.53 11.88
N GLY A 154 -0.31 4.38 11.36
CA GLY A 154 -1.12 4.29 10.14
C GLY A 154 -2.53 4.89 10.29
N GLU A 155 -3.19 4.65 11.43
CA GLU A 155 -4.48 5.31 11.75
C GLU A 155 -4.35 6.84 11.76
N ASP A 156 -3.25 7.37 12.33
CA ASP A 156 -3.01 8.81 12.40
C ASP A 156 -2.85 9.44 11.01
N ARG A 157 -2.17 8.75 10.08
CA ARG A 157 -2.02 9.17 8.68
C ARG A 157 -3.37 9.24 7.95
N ILE A 158 -4.23 8.24 8.15
CA ILE A 158 -5.59 8.21 7.57
C ILE A 158 -6.46 9.32 8.17
N ASN A 159 -6.43 9.47 9.49
CA ASN A 159 -7.17 10.53 10.19
C ASN A 159 -6.70 11.93 9.76
N TRP A 160 -5.40 12.11 9.56
CA TRP A 160 -4.83 13.37 9.07
C TRP A 160 -5.37 13.71 7.68
N ALA A 161 -5.44 12.73 6.77
CA ALA A 161 -6.02 12.89 5.45
C ALA A 161 -7.51 13.26 5.50
N LEU A 162 -8.30 12.63 6.40
CA LEU A 162 -9.70 13.03 6.63
C LEU A 162 -9.80 14.48 7.10
N LEU A 163 -8.94 14.89 8.05
CA LEU A 163 -8.89 16.28 8.51
C LEU A 163 -8.49 17.26 7.42
N ARG A 164 -7.69 16.86 6.42
CA ARG A 164 -7.38 17.72 5.25
C ARG A 164 -8.63 18.07 4.45
N LEU A 165 -9.66 17.22 4.41
CA LEU A 165 -10.93 17.57 3.75
C LEU A 165 -11.61 18.74 4.45
N ILE A 166 -11.60 18.74 5.79
CA ILE A 166 -12.13 19.84 6.60
C ILE A 166 -11.27 21.09 6.45
N ASP A 167 -9.94 20.96 6.43
CA ASP A 167 -9.01 22.07 6.26
C ASP A 167 -9.20 22.75 4.89
N VAL A 168 -9.28 21.97 3.80
CA VAL A 168 -9.57 22.47 2.44
C VAL A 168 -10.89 23.24 2.40
N LEU A 169 -11.93 22.68 3.01
CA LEU A 169 -13.23 23.33 3.08
C LEU A 169 -13.16 24.62 3.92
N GLY A 170 -12.56 24.55 5.11
CA GLY A 170 -12.39 25.66 6.03
C GLY A 170 -11.61 26.81 5.39
N PHE A 171 -10.50 26.51 4.74
CA PHE A 171 -9.72 27.48 3.98
C PHE A 171 -10.53 28.07 2.81
N SER A 172 -11.21 27.23 2.04
CA SER A 172 -12.03 27.68 0.91
C SER A 172 -13.17 28.62 1.31
N LEU A 173 -13.68 28.48 2.53
CA LEU A 173 -14.77 29.29 3.08
C LEU A 173 -14.30 30.53 3.86
N THR A 174 -13.18 30.42 4.59
CA THR A 174 -12.76 31.43 5.59
C THR A 174 -11.37 32.00 5.36
N GLN A 175 -10.60 31.45 4.42
CA GLN A 175 -9.18 31.75 4.17
C GLN A 175 -8.26 31.53 5.38
N LYS A 176 -8.73 30.75 6.37
CA LYS A 176 -7.93 30.29 7.51
C LYS A 176 -7.62 28.80 7.36
N GLN A 177 -6.33 28.46 7.47
CA GLN A 177 -5.87 27.07 7.57
C GLN A 177 -5.84 26.62 9.04
N MET A 178 -6.03 25.33 9.24
CA MET A 178 -5.83 24.66 10.51
C MET A 178 -4.34 24.65 10.85
N THR A 179 -3.98 25.00 12.09
CA THR A 179 -2.59 24.91 12.53
C THR A 179 -2.18 23.47 12.79
N ASN A 180 -0.87 23.21 12.90
CA ASN A 180 -0.36 21.89 13.27
C ASN A 180 -0.82 21.49 14.69
N SER A 181 -0.81 22.41 15.66
CA SER A 181 -1.34 22.11 17.00
C SER A 181 -2.85 21.83 17.00
N GLU A 182 -3.63 22.56 16.19
CA GLU A 182 -5.07 22.27 16.02
C GLU A 182 -5.27 20.88 15.40
N SER A 183 -4.48 20.54 14.37
CA SER A 183 -4.51 19.24 13.70
C SER A 183 -4.17 18.09 14.65
N GLN A 184 -3.08 18.23 15.42
CA GLN A 184 -2.62 17.21 16.38
C GLN A 184 -3.67 16.96 17.47
N LYS A 185 -4.31 18.00 18.00
CA LYS A 185 -5.42 17.85 18.96
C LYS A 185 -6.60 17.09 18.37
N SER A 186 -6.97 17.38 17.13
CA SER A 186 -8.03 16.64 16.45
C SER A 186 -7.62 15.19 16.17
N LEU A 187 -6.36 14.92 15.83
CA LEU A 187 -5.86 13.55 15.69
C LEU A 187 -5.95 12.75 16.99
N GLU A 188 -5.52 13.34 18.11
CA GLU A 188 -5.66 12.72 19.43
C GLU A 188 -7.13 12.43 19.78
N ALA A 189 -8.04 13.33 19.42
CA ALA A 189 -9.49 13.14 19.62
C ALA A 189 -10.11 12.10 18.68
N MET A 190 -9.51 11.87 17.50
CA MET A 190 -9.93 10.85 16.53
C MET A 190 -9.35 9.46 16.80
N ALA A 191 -8.22 9.40 17.50
CA ALA A 191 -7.45 8.17 17.70
C ALA A 191 -8.23 7.10 18.49
N THR A 192 -7.95 5.84 18.17
CA THR A 192 -8.44 4.71 18.95
C THR A 192 -7.63 4.59 20.25
N THR A 193 -8.27 4.79 21.41
CA THR A 193 -7.55 4.77 22.69
C THR A 193 -7.35 3.34 23.22
N TRP A 194 -6.13 2.96 23.58
CA TRP A 194 -5.86 1.65 24.19
C TRP A 194 -6.53 1.47 25.56
N HIS A 195 -6.72 2.56 26.32
CA HIS A 195 -7.45 2.56 27.60
C HIS A 195 -8.94 2.26 27.46
N THR A 196 -9.54 2.46 26.28
CA THR A 196 -10.90 1.97 25.95
C THR A 196 -10.87 0.56 25.35
N LEU A 197 -9.74 -0.15 25.46
CA LEU A 197 -9.52 -1.52 24.99
C LEU A 197 -9.71 -1.68 23.47
N GLY A 198 -9.37 -0.65 22.68
CA GLY A 198 -9.54 -0.66 21.22
C GLY A 198 -10.96 -0.33 20.74
N LEU A 199 -11.88 -0.03 21.67
CA LEU A 199 -13.25 0.36 21.35
C LEU A 199 -13.35 1.88 21.11
N GLY A 200 -14.15 2.26 20.12
CA GLY A 200 -14.60 3.66 19.94
C GLY A 200 -13.91 4.45 18.83
N GLY A 201 -12.90 3.93 18.14
CA GLY A 201 -12.21 4.66 17.06
C GLY A 201 -13.14 5.28 16.02
N ALA A 202 -14.08 4.50 15.47
CA ALA A 202 -15.09 5.01 14.53
C ALA A 202 -15.99 6.09 15.15
N HIS A 203 -16.37 5.95 16.42
CA HIS A 203 -17.18 6.93 17.14
C HIS A 203 -16.40 8.23 17.40
N ASN A 204 -15.14 8.13 17.79
CA ASN A 204 -14.21 9.23 18.02
C ASN A 204 -13.98 10.02 16.73
N ARG A 205 -13.62 9.32 15.64
CA ARG A 205 -13.48 9.88 14.30
C ARG A 205 -14.74 10.61 13.87
N TYR A 206 -15.90 9.95 13.97
CA TYR A 206 -17.18 10.55 13.64
C TYR A 206 -17.44 11.81 14.48
N GLY A 207 -17.27 11.75 15.80
CA GLY A 207 -17.52 12.85 16.72
C GLY A 207 -16.66 14.08 16.45
N GLU A 208 -15.35 13.90 16.32
CA GLU A 208 -14.40 15.00 16.08
C GLU A 208 -14.55 15.57 14.67
N PHE A 209 -14.60 14.72 13.64
CA PHE A 209 -14.78 15.17 12.25
C PHE A 209 -16.05 16.00 12.11
N TYR A 210 -17.14 15.51 12.71
CA TYR A 210 -18.41 16.20 12.78
C TYR A 210 -18.32 17.53 13.50
N GLN A 211 -17.66 17.57 14.67
CA GLN A 211 -17.50 18.79 15.44
C GLN A 211 -16.77 19.87 14.63
N GLN A 212 -15.73 19.48 13.89
CA GLN A 212 -14.98 20.40 13.04
C GLN A 212 -15.80 20.84 11.82
N PHE A 213 -16.53 19.92 11.17
CA PHE A 213 -17.42 20.25 10.05
C PHE A 213 -18.54 21.21 10.46
N ALA A 214 -19.17 20.99 11.61
CA ALA A 214 -20.28 21.81 12.11
C ALA A 214 -19.89 23.29 12.34
N ARG A 215 -18.61 23.57 12.64
CA ARG A 215 -18.09 24.95 12.75
C ARG A 215 -18.15 25.72 11.43
N LEU A 216 -18.13 25.00 10.31
CA LEU A 216 -18.16 25.57 8.95
C LEU A 216 -19.58 25.74 8.40
N LYS A 217 -20.60 25.20 9.07
CA LYS A 217 -21.99 25.12 8.59
C LYS A 217 -22.54 26.44 8.05
N ARG A 218 -22.36 27.54 8.81
CA ARG A 218 -22.86 28.87 8.43
C ARG A 218 -22.24 29.32 7.10
N GLU A 219 -20.93 29.25 6.99
CA GLU A 219 -20.21 29.71 5.80
C GLU A 219 -20.43 28.78 4.61
N LEU A 220 -20.56 27.47 4.86
CA LEU A 220 -20.94 26.49 3.84
C LEU A 220 -22.31 26.82 3.25
N LYS A 221 -23.32 27.09 4.09
CA LYS A 221 -24.65 27.50 3.63
C LYS A 221 -24.61 28.74 2.74
N ILE A 222 -23.81 29.74 3.09
CA ILE A 222 -23.63 30.95 2.28
C ILE A 222 -22.96 30.60 0.94
N ALA A 223 -21.94 29.75 0.94
CA ALA A 223 -21.23 29.34 -0.27
C ALA A 223 -22.10 28.47 -1.20
N ARG A 224 -23.03 27.67 -0.67
CA ARG A 224 -23.94 26.80 -1.42
C ARG A 224 -25.17 27.53 -1.98
N SER A 225 -25.72 28.50 -1.26
CA SER A 225 -26.93 29.25 -1.63
C SER A 225 -26.74 30.39 -2.65
N GLN A 226 -25.59 30.42 -3.36
CA GLN A 226 -25.13 31.52 -4.24
C GLN A 226 -24.75 32.80 -3.46
N PRO A 227 -23.45 33.02 -3.17
CA PRO A 227 -22.99 34.08 -2.26
C PRO A 227 -23.01 35.50 -2.86
N GLY A 228 -24.15 36.04 -3.29
CA GLY A 228 -24.25 37.44 -3.78
C GLY A 228 -23.40 37.75 -5.03
N ARG A 229 -23.30 39.03 -5.41
CA ARG A 229 -22.53 39.44 -6.60
C ARG A 229 -21.02 39.28 -6.38
N GLY A 230 -20.34 38.65 -7.34
CA GLY A 230 -18.88 38.55 -7.37
C GLY A 230 -18.26 37.38 -6.59
N LYS A 231 -19.06 36.56 -5.90
CA LYS A 231 -18.56 35.36 -5.20
C LYS A 231 -19.02 34.07 -5.90
N SER A 232 -18.15 33.06 -5.83
CA SER A 232 -18.37 31.77 -6.47
C SER A 232 -19.22 30.85 -5.61
N LYS A 233 -20.26 30.25 -6.20
CA LYS A 233 -21.02 29.16 -5.55
C LYS A 233 -20.17 27.89 -5.48
N LEU A 234 -20.15 27.24 -4.31
CA LEU A 234 -19.44 25.97 -4.11
C LEU A 234 -20.34 24.81 -4.55
N LEU A 235 -19.86 23.93 -5.43
CA LEU A 235 -20.67 22.83 -5.99
C LEU A 235 -20.44 21.48 -5.30
N GLY A 236 -19.22 21.22 -4.85
CA GLY A 236 -18.85 19.93 -4.26
C GLY A 236 -17.34 19.79 -4.11
N MET A 237 -16.93 18.59 -3.72
CA MET A 237 -15.53 18.17 -3.58
C MET A 237 -15.29 16.86 -4.35
N LYS A 238 -14.31 16.85 -5.24
CA LYS A 238 -13.85 15.68 -5.98
C LYS A 238 -12.52 15.21 -5.42
N LEU A 239 -12.42 13.92 -5.09
CA LEU A 239 -11.23 13.30 -4.53
C LEU A 239 -10.52 12.44 -5.56
N TYR A 240 -9.19 12.51 -5.56
CA TYR A 240 -8.29 11.67 -6.33
C TYR A 240 -7.29 11.06 -5.35
N VAL A 241 -7.42 9.77 -5.06
CA VAL A 241 -6.67 9.12 -3.98
C VAL A 241 -5.70 8.12 -4.59
N TYR A 242 -4.44 8.18 -4.18
CA TYR A 242 -3.37 7.31 -4.65
C TYR A 242 -2.69 6.64 -3.46
N GLY A 243 -2.33 5.38 -3.60
CA GLY A 243 -1.57 4.69 -2.57
C GLY A 243 -0.69 3.56 -3.11
N PHE A 244 0.43 3.32 -2.44
CA PHE A 244 1.34 2.19 -2.72
C PHE A 244 1.52 1.36 -1.45
N SER A 245 1.55 0.03 -1.56
CA SER A 245 1.86 -0.87 -0.43
C SER A 245 0.87 -0.69 0.72
N ARG A 246 1.36 -0.44 1.94
CA ARG A 246 0.53 -0.05 3.09
C ARG A 246 -0.17 1.29 2.88
N GLY A 247 0.41 2.23 2.13
CA GLY A 247 -0.28 3.44 1.71
C GLY A 247 -1.48 3.16 0.80
N ALA A 248 -1.45 2.09 0.00
CA ALA A 248 -2.64 1.63 -0.74
C ALA A 248 -3.71 1.07 0.21
N ALA A 249 -3.30 0.39 1.28
CA ALA A 249 -4.22 -0.06 2.32
C ALA A 249 -4.83 1.13 3.08
N GLU A 250 -4.01 2.14 3.43
CA GLU A 250 -4.45 3.41 4.02
C GLU A 250 -5.44 4.14 3.10
N ALA A 251 -5.19 4.17 1.78
CA ALA A 251 -6.10 4.76 0.80
C ALA A 251 -7.46 4.04 0.76
N ARG A 252 -7.49 2.71 0.82
CA ARG A 252 -8.74 1.91 0.86
C ARG A 252 -9.47 2.12 2.18
N THR A 253 -8.75 2.11 3.30
CA THR A 253 -9.29 2.40 4.63
C THR A 253 -9.83 3.83 4.71
N PHE A 254 -9.13 4.81 4.14
CA PHE A 254 -9.58 6.20 4.02
C PHE A 254 -10.94 6.28 3.30
N VAL A 255 -11.10 5.58 2.18
CA VAL A 255 -12.37 5.56 1.43
C VAL A 255 -13.50 4.91 2.23
N ASN A 256 -13.21 3.83 2.97
CA ASN A 256 -14.18 3.20 3.85
C ASN A 256 -14.57 4.10 5.04
N TRP A 257 -13.61 4.72 5.72
CA TRP A 257 -13.88 5.64 6.81
C TRP A 257 -14.56 6.92 6.33
N LEU A 258 -14.27 7.39 5.11
CA LEU A 258 -15.03 8.46 4.49
C LEU A 258 -16.49 8.04 4.31
N ALA A 259 -16.76 6.83 3.82
CA ALA A 259 -18.12 6.30 3.69
C ALA A 259 -18.85 6.20 5.05
N GLU A 260 -18.15 5.83 6.13
CA GLU A 260 -18.67 5.83 7.50
C GLU A 260 -19.09 7.23 7.99
N LEU A 261 -18.50 8.29 7.45
CA LEU A 261 -18.83 9.68 7.78
C LEU A 261 -19.99 10.23 6.92
N LEU A 262 -20.43 9.49 5.91
CA LEU A 262 -21.59 9.86 5.08
C LEU A 262 -22.91 9.45 5.76
N PRO A 263 -24.05 10.00 5.30
CA PRO A 263 -25.36 9.63 5.80
C PRO A 263 -25.61 8.13 5.68
N LEU A 264 -26.30 7.56 6.69
CA LEU A 264 -26.76 6.18 6.65
C LEU A 264 -28.02 6.05 5.77
N PRO A 265 -28.29 4.86 5.19
CA PRO A 265 -29.54 4.60 4.48
C PRO A 265 -30.78 4.82 5.36
N GLU A 266 -31.76 5.60 4.89
CA GLU A 266 -33.07 5.78 5.56
C GLU A 266 -34.08 4.69 5.13
N GLY A 267 -33.67 3.41 5.17
CA GLY A 267 -34.53 2.24 4.90
C GLY A 267 -33.93 1.22 3.93
N GLU A 268 -34.57 0.04 3.83
CA GLU A 268 -34.23 -0.99 2.84
C GLU A 268 -34.45 -0.41 1.42
N ASN A 269 -33.36 -0.23 0.66
CA ASN A 269 -33.31 0.26 -0.74
C ASN A 269 -33.17 1.78 -1.00
N GLN A 270 -32.92 2.63 0.00
CA GLN A 270 -32.53 4.03 -0.26
C GLN A 270 -31.02 4.20 -0.28
N LYS A 271 -30.48 4.71 -1.40
CA LYS A 271 -29.07 5.10 -1.47
C LYS A 271 -28.87 6.42 -0.73
N PRO A 272 -28.06 6.50 0.34
CA PRO A 272 -27.77 7.74 1.03
C PRO A 272 -27.19 8.80 0.10
N SER A 273 -27.48 10.07 0.39
CA SER A 273 -26.85 11.18 -0.29
C SER A 273 -25.35 11.17 -0.04
N GLN A 274 -24.56 11.28 -1.11
CA GLN A 274 -23.10 11.27 -1.00
C GLN A 274 -22.60 12.68 -0.74
N CYS A 275 -22.83 13.13 0.49
CA CYS A 275 -22.46 14.45 0.93
C CYS A 275 -21.99 14.45 2.38
N LEU A 276 -21.00 15.28 2.68
CA LEU A 276 -20.66 15.63 4.05
C LEU A 276 -21.79 16.51 4.60
N GLN A 277 -22.33 16.14 5.75
CA GLN A 277 -23.43 16.88 6.37
C GLN A 277 -23.42 16.84 7.89
N ALA A 278 -24.12 17.82 8.48
CA ALA A 278 -24.42 17.81 9.90
C ALA A 278 -25.45 16.68 10.23
N ARG A 279 -25.56 16.24 11.49
CA ARG A 279 -26.30 15.06 11.92
C ARG A 279 -27.76 15.48 11.93
N ASN A 280 -28.60 14.71 11.25
CA ASN A 280 -30.00 15.06 11.01
C ASN A 280 -30.15 16.40 10.25
N GLU A 281 -29.14 16.81 9.48
CA GLU A 281 -29.27 17.97 8.60
C GLU A 281 -30.16 17.62 7.42
N THR A 282 -31.11 18.50 7.14
CA THR A 282 -32.07 18.35 6.05
C THR A 282 -31.99 19.50 5.04
N ASP A 283 -31.25 20.57 5.38
CA ASP A 283 -30.99 21.68 4.47
C ASP A 283 -29.89 21.30 3.46
N PRO A 284 -30.21 21.13 2.15
CA PRO A 284 -29.24 20.73 1.15
C PRO A 284 -28.12 21.76 0.93
N ASP A 285 -28.33 23.02 1.31
CA ASP A 285 -27.29 24.05 1.25
C ASP A 285 -26.31 23.95 2.42
N CYS A 286 -26.63 23.19 3.47
CA CYS A 286 -25.68 22.85 4.55
C CYS A 286 -24.84 21.61 4.24
N ASN A 287 -25.05 20.98 3.08
CA ASN A 287 -24.44 19.73 2.69
C ASN A 287 -23.43 19.97 1.55
N LEU A 288 -22.31 19.24 1.59
CA LEU A 288 -21.29 19.29 0.54
C LEU A 288 -21.20 17.95 -0.19
N PRO A 289 -21.65 17.87 -1.46
CA PRO A 289 -21.48 16.67 -2.28
C PRO A 289 -19.99 16.28 -2.38
N ILE A 290 -19.70 14.99 -2.21
CA ILE A 290 -18.34 14.46 -2.27
C ILE A 290 -18.30 13.15 -3.06
N SER A 291 -17.24 12.98 -3.86
CA SER A 291 -17.00 11.77 -4.65
C SER A 291 -15.52 11.46 -4.76
N VAL A 292 -15.18 10.18 -4.80
CA VAL A 292 -13.85 9.68 -5.18
C VAL A 292 -13.88 9.43 -6.68
N GLU A 293 -13.41 10.41 -7.46
CA GLU A 293 -13.38 10.34 -8.92
C GLU A 293 -12.37 9.30 -9.40
N PHE A 294 -11.25 9.15 -8.67
CA PHE A 294 -10.22 8.18 -8.97
C PHE A 294 -9.57 7.62 -7.70
N LEU A 295 -9.42 6.30 -7.63
CA LEU A 295 -8.64 5.58 -6.63
C LEU A 295 -7.55 4.76 -7.34
N GLY A 296 -6.30 5.18 -7.24
CA GLY A 296 -5.14 4.53 -7.85
C GLY A 296 -4.30 3.78 -6.83
N LEU A 297 -4.16 2.47 -7.00
CA LEU A 297 -3.49 1.60 -6.04
C LEU A 297 -2.34 0.86 -6.70
N PHE A 298 -1.19 0.83 -6.03
CA PHE A 298 -0.06 -0.02 -6.38
C PHE A 298 0.11 -1.10 -5.31
N ASP A 299 -0.05 -2.35 -5.72
CA ASP A 299 0.27 -3.57 -4.98
C ASP A 299 -0.07 -3.52 -3.49
N THR A 300 -1.36 -3.46 -3.16
CA THR A 300 -1.85 -3.27 -1.79
C THR A 300 -1.34 -4.35 -0.85
N VAL A 301 -0.79 -3.94 0.29
CA VAL A 301 -0.37 -4.82 1.39
C VAL A 301 -0.96 -4.27 2.69
N ALA A 302 -1.93 -4.96 3.29
CA ALA A 302 -2.58 -4.53 4.52
C ALA A 302 -2.03 -5.19 5.80
N SER A 303 -1.08 -6.13 5.66
CA SER A 303 -0.57 -6.93 6.77
C SER A 303 0.57 -6.27 7.53
N VAL A 304 0.70 -6.69 8.77
CA VAL A 304 1.86 -6.48 9.64
C VAL A 304 3.06 -7.27 9.03
N GLY A 305 4.29 -6.91 9.41
CA GLY A 305 5.53 -7.53 8.95
C GLY A 305 6.48 -7.94 10.09
N MET A 306 6.18 -9.07 10.76
CA MET A 306 7.13 -9.91 11.48
C MET A 306 7.05 -11.42 11.15
N SER A 307 6.43 -11.81 10.04
CA SER A 307 6.29 -13.21 9.57
C SER A 307 7.60 -13.95 9.24
N HIS A 308 8.76 -13.35 9.49
CA HIS A 308 10.04 -13.84 9.01
C HIS A 308 10.57 -15.02 9.84
N MET A 309 10.29 -15.09 11.14
CA MET A 309 10.92 -16.06 12.05
C MET A 309 10.16 -17.38 12.25
N VAL A 310 8.89 -17.46 11.83
CA VAL A 310 8.00 -18.62 12.01
C VAL A 310 7.11 -18.79 10.78
N PRO A 311 6.57 -19.99 10.48
CA PRO A 311 5.71 -20.23 9.31
C PRO A 311 4.28 -19.67 9.53
N VAL A 312 4.20 -18.39 9.88
CA VAL A 312 2.97 -17.63 10.08
C VAL A 312 2.86 -16.57 9.00
N VAL A 313 1.63 -16.23 8.65
CA VAL A 313 1.28 -15.07 7.85
C VAL A 313 0.55 -14.12 8.77
N GLU A 314 0.95 -12.86 8.73
CA GLU A 314 0.27 -11.85 9.53
C GLU A 314 -1.00 -11.39 8.83
N GLY A 315 -2.04 -11.17 9.61
CA GLY A 315 -3.29 -10.60 9.15
C GLY A 315 -3.24 -9.09 9.03
N HIS A 316 -4.38 -8.52 8.69
CA HIS A 316 -4.52 -7.07 8.55
C HIS A 316 -4.22 -6.34 9.86
N MET A 317 -3.63 -5.16 9.74
CA MET A 317 -3.51 -4.21 10.86
C MET A 317 -4.88 -3.92 11.47
N ALA A 318 -4.89 -3.49 12.73
CA ALA A 318 -6.12 -3.13 13.43
C ALA A 318 -7.03 -2.18 12.61
N TRP A 319 -6.47 -1.15 11.97
CA TRP A 319 -7.22 -0.19 11.15
C TRP A 319 -7.57 -0.71 9.74
N ALA A 320 -6.81 -1.67 9.22
CA ALA A 320 -7.00 -2.25 7.89
C ALA A 320 -8.01 -3.41 7.88
N ASP A 321 -8.23 -4.05 9.02
CA ASP A 321 -9.17 -5.16 9.15
C ASP A 321 -10.60 -4.71 8.84
N GLY A 322 -11.28 -5.45 7.96
CA GLY A 322 -12.63 -5.11 7.51
C GLY A 322 -12.75 -3.85 6.63
N THR A 323 -11.64 -3.17 6.33
CA THR A 323 -11.64 -1.89 5.56
C THR A 323 -10.89 -1.98 4.23
N GLN A 324 -10.44 -3.18 3.84
CA GLN A 324 -9.82 -3.39 2.53
C GLN A 324 -10.86 -3.60 1.42
N GLU A 325 -11.99 -4.26 1.67
CA GLU A 325 -13.05 -4.31 0.65
C GLU A 325 -13.62 -2.90 0.42
N LEU A 326 -13.75 -2.47 -0.84
CA LEU A 326 -14.29 -1.15 -1.15
C LEU A 326 -15.77 -1.05 -0.72
N PRO A 327 -16.26 0.16 -0.38
CA PRO A 327 -17.62 0.35 0.09
C PRO A 327 -18.68 -0.39 -0.75
N ALA A 328 -19.64 -1.01 -0.08
CA ALA A 328 -20.69 -1.78 -0.73
C ALA A 328 -21.49 -0.91 -1.71
N GLU A 329 -21.70 -1.41 -2.93
CA GLU A 329 -22.41 -0.67 -3.99
C GLU A 329 -23.90 -0.51 -3.72
N GLU A 330 -24.49 -1.45 -2.97
CA GLU A 330 -25.87 -1.38 -2.51
C GLU A 330 -26.10 -0.12 -1.64
N THR A 331 -25.13 0.19 -0.78
CA THR A 331 -25.19 1.31 0.17
C THR A 331 -24.56 2.58 -0.41
N TYR A 332 -23.28 2.53 -0.77
CA TYR A 332 -22.49 3.70 -1.16
C TYR A 332 -22.11 3.67 -2.65
N GLY A 333 -22.88 2.96 -3.47
CA GLY A 333 -22.69 2.90 -4.91
C GLY A 333 -22.63 4.30 -5.54
N GLY A 334 -21.56 4.55 -6.28
CA GLY A 334 -21.28 5.86 -6.87
C GLY A 334 -20.31 6.74 -6.07
N LEU A 335 -19.86 6.33 -4.87
CA LEU A 335 -18.84 7.08 -4.12
C LEU A 335 -17.51 7.02 -4.85
N VAL A 336 -17.06 5.81 -5.17
CA VAL A 336 -15.90 5.56 -6.00
C VAL A 336 -16.36 5.43 -7.44
N LYS A 337 -15.91 6.33 -8.32
CA LYS A 337 -16.25 6.35 -9.75
C LYS A 337 -15.35 5.42 -10.56
N ARG A 338 -14.06 5.41 -10.23
CA ARG A 338 -13.03 4.59 -10.89
C ARG A 338 -11.99 4.13 -9.88
N CYS A 339 -11.70 2.83 -9.84
CA CYS A 339 -10.58 2.26 -9.09
C CYS A 339 -9.64 1.48 -10.01
N VAL A 340 -8.35 1.75 -9.95
CA VAL A 340 -7.31 1.01 -10.67
C VAL A 340 -6.33 0.45 -9.66
N HIS A 341 -6.19 -0.88 -9.66
CA HIS A 341 -5.20 -1.56 -8.85
C HIS A 341 -4.19 -2.27 -9.77
N LEU A 342 -2.94 -1.81 -9.76
CA LEU A 342 -1.84 -2.50 -10.44
C LEU A 342 -1.21 -3.45 -9.42
N VAL A 343 -0.98 -4.71 -9.79
CA VAL A 343 -0.46 -5.75 -8.87
C VAL A 343 0.79 -6.43 -9.40
N SER A 344 1.73 -6.72 -8.49
CA SER A 344 2.97 -7.43 -8.78
C SER A 344 2.73 -8.94 -8.88
N THR A 345 3.21 -9.57 -9.96
CA THR A 345 3.10 -11.03 -10.14
C THR A 345 4.30 -11.82 -9.62
N HIS A 346 5.38 -11.15 -9.23
CA HIS A 346 6.63 -11.83 -8.84
C HIS A 346 7.00 -11.67 -7.36
N GLU A 347 6.24 -10.90 -6.57
CA GLU A 347 6.42 -10.81 -5.13
C GLU A 347 6.04 -12.12 -4.42
N GLN A 348 6.84 -12.55 -3.44
CA GLN A 348 6.69 -13.85 -2.74
C GLN A 348 7.00 -13.79 -1.24
N ARG A 349 7.42 -12.64 -0.70
CA ARG A 349 7.70 -12.51 0.72
C ARG A 349 6.45 -12.77 1.55
N LEU A 350 6.61 -13.51 2.64
CA LEU A 350 5.51 -13.77 3.58
C LEU A 350 5.04 -12.48 4.25
N SER A 351 5.94 -11.50 4.37
CA SER A 351 5.69 -10.19 4.95
C SER A 351 4.91 -9.25 4.02
N PHE A 352 4.66 -9.63 2.75
CA PHE A 352 3.97 -8.82 1.73
C PHE A 352 2.81 -9.58 1.07
N PRO A 353 1.84 -10.14 1.83
CA PRO A 353 0.62 -10.66 1.28
C PRO A 353 -0.14 -9.54 0.54
N MET A 354 -0.78 -9.89 -0.56
CA MET A 354 -1.52 -8.94 -1.39
C MET A 354 -2.98 -8.86 -0.98
N ASP A 355 -3.52 -7.66 -0.93
CA ASP A 355 -4.96 -7.43 -0.84
C ASP A 355 -5.54 -7.13 -2.22
N SER A 356 -6.19 -8.09 -2.85
CA SER A 356 -6.95 -7.85 -4.08
C SER A 356 -8.13 -6.91 -3.81
N ILE A 357 -8.52 -6.14 -4.83
CA ILE A 357 -9.78 -5.37 -4.81
C ILE A 357 -11.00 -6.23 -5.15
N ARG A 358 -10.82 -7.50 -5.49
CA ARG A 358 -11.91 -8.46 -5.70
C ARG A 358 -12.61 -8.76 -4.37
N ARG A 359 -13.94 -8.74 -4.39
CA ARG A 359 -14.79 -8.96 -3.21
C ARG A 359 -14.79 -10.43 -2.79
N SER A 360 -15.31 -10.65 -1.59
CA SER A 360 -15.51 -11.99 -1.01
C SER A 360 -16.45 -12.89 -1.84
N ASP A 361 -17.30 -12.32 -2.69
CA ASP A 361 -18.19 -13.07 -3.58
C ASP A 361 -17.53 -13.49 -4.91
N GLY A 362 -16.27 -13.09 -5.13
CA GLY A 362 -15.51 -13.39 -6.33
C GLY A 362 -15.66 -12.36 -7.46
N THR A 363 -16.40 -11.26 -7.27
CA THR A 363 -16.62 -10.21 -8.27
C THR A 363 -15.72 -8.98 -8.04
N TYR A 364 -15.44 -8.22 -9.09
CA TYR A 364 -14.78 -6.92 -8.96
C TYR A 364 -15.81 -5.80 -8.78
N PRO A 365 -15.56 -4.80 -7.90
CA PRO A 365 -16.47 -3.66 -7.77
C PRO A 365 -16.66 -2.89 -9.08
N THR A 366 -17.86 -2.36 -9.30
CA THR A 366 -18.21 -1.57 -10.49
C THR A 366 -17.23 -0.41 -10.70
N GLY A 367 -16.79 -0.19 -11.94
CA GLY A 367 -15.81 0.85 -12.27
C GLY A 367 -14.37 0.53 -11.82
N SER A 368 -14.11 -0.69 -11.34
CA SER A 368 -12.79 -1.10 -10.85
C SER A 368 -12.09 -2.05 -11.83
N THR A 369 -10.77 -1.96 -11.90
CA THR A 369 -9.92 -2.84 -12.71
C THR A 369 -8.66 -3.22 -11.95
N GLU A 370 -8.35 -4.51 -11.90
CA GLU A 370 -7.13 -5.03 -11.30
C GLU A 370 -6.25 -5.66 -12.37
N VAL A 371 -5.04 -5.13 -12.56
CA VAL A 371 -4.18 -5.45 -13.70
C VAL A 371 -2.84 -6.00 -13.22
N ILE A 372 -2.42 -7.14 -13.77
CA ILE A 372 -1.14 -7.75 -13.42
C ILE A 372 0.06 -7.11 -14.15
N TYR A 373 1.18 -6.98 -13.46
CA TYR A 373 2.43 -6.45 -14.02
C TYR A 373 3.64 -7.27 -13.55
N PRO A 374 4.71 -7.35 -14.37
CA PRO A 374 5.94 -8.03 -13.99
C PRO A 374 6.70 -7.20 -12.95
N GLY A 375 7.51 -7.90 -12.18
CA GLY A 375 8.39 -7.30 -11.16
C GLY A 375 7.89 -7.63 -9.76
N VAL A 376 8.74 -7.39 -8.76
CA VAL A 376 8.38 -7.50 -7.33
C VAL A 376 7.68 -6.21 -6.84
N HIS A 377 7.42 -6.09 -5.54
CA HIS A 377 6.63 -5.01 -4.96
C HIS A 377 7.01 -3.59 -5.40
N SER A 378 8.29 -3.22 -5.23
CA SER A 378 8.80 -1.88 -5.57
C SER A 378 9.20 -1.72 -7.04
N ASP A 379 9.25 -2.82 -7.82
CA ASP A 379 9.28 -2.72 -9.29
C ASP A 379 7.98 -2.12 -9.85
N LEU A 380 6.92 -2.11 -9.05
CA LEU A 380 5.64 -1.52 -9.41
C LEU A 380 5.40 -0.17 -8.75
N GLY A 381 5.59 -0.10 -7.42
CA GLY A 381 5.38 1.13 -6.66
C GLY A 381 6.50 2.17 -6.79
N GLY A 382 7.67 1.78 -7.31
CA GLY A 382 8.88 2.59 -7.26
C GLY A 382 9.59 2.49 -5.90
N GLY A 383 10.68 3.25 -5.74
CA GLY A 383 11.52 3.25 -4.54
C GLY A 383 12.87 2.55 -4.71
N TYR A 384 13.08 1.80 -5.80
CA TYR A 384 14.42 1.30 -6.13
C TYR A 384 15.27 2.37 -6.82
N PRO A 385 16.51 2.62 -6.38
CA PRO A 385 17.43 3.47 -7.10
C PRO A 385 17.98 2.78 -8.36
N PRO A 386 18.30 3.53 -9.43
CA PRO A 386 19.04 2.99 -10.58
C PRO A 386 20.35 2.33 -10.15
N GLY A 387 20.59 1.11 -10.61
CA GLY A 387 21.75 0.29 -10.27
C GLY A 387 21.57 -0.60 -9.05
N ASP A 388 20.47 -0.49 -8.29
CA ASP A 388 20.23 -1.40 -7.17
C ASP A 388 20.14 -2.85 -7.64
N GLN A 389 20.76 -3.77 -6.92
CA GLN A 389 20.95 -5.16 -7.34
C GLN A 389 21.51 -5.35 -8.76
N GLY A 390 22.14 -4.32 -9.33
CA GLY A 390 22.60 -4.30 -10.73
C GLY A 390 21.49 -4.10 -11.76
N LYS A 391 20.29 -3.69 -11.34
CA LYS A 391 19.11 -3.45 -12.18
C LYS A 391 19.04 -2.00 -12.62
N ALA A 392 18.39 -1.75 -13.76
CA ALA A 392 18.15 -0.41 -14.31
C ALA A 392 19.41 0.48 -14.39
N ILE A 393 20.57 -0.10 -14.70
CA ILE A 393 21.82 0.65 -14.77
C ILE A 393 21.73 1.73 -15.87
N GLY A 394 21.72 2.99 -15.44
CA GLY A 394 21.57 4.15 -16.31
C GLY A 394 21.90 5.44 -15.56
N LYS A 395 21.91 6.57 -16.28
CA LYS A 395 22.16 7.90 -15.68
C LYS A 395 20.95 8.46 -14.91
N GLY A 396 19.81 7.81 -14.99
CA GLY A 396 18.56 8.20 -14.34
C GLY A 396 17.53 7.09 -14.44
N ASP A 397 16.27 7.44 -14.20
CA ASP A 397 15.22 6.48 -13.82
C ASP A 397 14.55 5.77 -15.00
N SER A 398 14.87 6.16 -16.23
CA SER A 398 14.20 5.68 -17.45
C SER A 398 14.24 4.17 -17.70
N PHE A 399 15.16 3.44 -17.05
CA PHE A 399 15.27 1.98 -17.14
C PHE A 399 14.60 1.23 -15.99
N LEU A 400 14.09 1.92 -14.97
CA LEU A 400 13.37 1.32 -13.84
C LEU A 400 12.05 0.73 -14.32
N LEU A 401 11.76 -0.51 -13.92
CA LEU A 401 10.52 -1.19 -14.31
C LEU A 401 9.26 -0.43 -13.84
N SER A 402 9.38 0.28 -12.71
CA SER A 402 8.31 1.10 -12.13
C SER A 402 7.85 2.23 -13.04
N GLN A 403 8.64 2.64 -14.04
CA GLN A 403 8.21 3.63 -15.03
C GLN A 403 6.99 3.16 -15.82
N ILE A 404 6.89 1.86 -16.13
CA ILE A 404 5.72 1.32 -16.84
C ILE A 404 4.46 1.57 -16.00
N ALA A 405 4.47 1.17 -14.73
CA ALA A 405 3.34 1.34 -13.83
C ALA A 405 3.01 2.81 -13.56
N LEU A 406 4.02 3.69 -13.51
CA LEU A 406 3.85 5.14 -13.38
C LEU A 406 3.03 5.70 -14.55
N HIS A 407 3.41 5.38 -15.79
CA HIS A 407 2.70 5.84 -16.98
C HIS A 407 1.27 5.29 -17.07
N GLU A 408 1.07 4.02 -16.70
CA GLU A 408 -0.25 3.37 -16.70
C GLU A 408 -1.18 4.04 -15.68
N MET A 409 -0.69 4.31 -14.47
CA MET A 409 -1.47 5.00 -13.44
C MET A 409 -1.75 6.46 -13.81
N TYR A 410 -0.76 7.16 -14.36
CA TYR A 410 -0.93 8.53 -14.85
C TYR A 410 -2.03 8.59 -15.92
N ALA A 411 -1.99 7.71 -16.93
CA ALA A 411 -2.98 7.66 -17.99
C ALA A 411 -4.39 7.39 -17.44
N ALA A 412 -4.53 6.40 -16.55
CA ALA A 412 -5.81 6.07 -15.92
C ALA A 412 -6.41 7.22 -15.12
N ALA A 413 -5.58 7.91 -14.34
CA ALA A 413 -5.97 9.07 -13.55
C ALA A 413 -6.34 10.26 -14.45
N PHE A 414 -5.54 10.51 -15.49
CA PHE A 414 -5.76 11.58 -16.46
C PHE A 414 -7.08 11.41 -17.21
N ASP A 415 -7.39 10.18 -17.65
CA ASP A 415 -8.66 9.83 -18.30
C ASP A 415 -9.87 10.03 -17.36
N SER A 416 -9.66 9.88 -16.06
CA SER A 416 -10.67 10.09 -15.00
C SER A 416 -10.77 11.56 -14.56
N GLY A 417 -10.07 12.49 -15.23
CA GLY A 417 -10.14 13.91 -14.94
C GLY A 417 -9.31 14.35 -13.74
N ALA A 418 -8.28 13.59 -13.35
CA ALA A 418 -7.33 14.02 -12.31
C ALA A 418 -6.64 15.34 -12.71
N PRO A 419 -6.35 16.23 -11.75
CA PRO A 419 -5.69 17.51 -11.98
C PRO A 419 -4.19 17.33 -12.16
N LEU A 420 -3.78 16.57 -13.18
CA LEU A 420 -2.39 16.29 -13.48
C LEU A 420 -1.81 17.35 -14.43
N LYS A 421 -0.55 17.67 -14.21
CA LYS A 421 0.30 18.45 -15.09
C LYS A 421 0.62 17.64 -16.35
N VAL A 422 0.93 18.34 -17.43
CA VAL A 422 1.24 17.75 -18.74
C VAL A 422 2.55 18.33 -19.29
N PRO A 423 3.19 17.73 -20.29
CA PRO A 423 4.29 18.37 -21.02
C PRO A 423 3.89 19.77 -21.53
N GLU A 424 4.81 20.74 -21.49
CA GLU A 424 4.51 22.14 -21.85
C GLU A 424 4.07 22.27 -23.31
N ASP A 425 4.67 21.48 -24.20
CA ASP A 425 4.43 21.48 -25.65
C ASP A 425 3.03 21.00 -26.04
N VAL A 426 2.30 20.35 -25.13
CA VAL A 426 0.95 19.82 -25.39
C VAL A 426 -0.16 20.67 -24.78
N LEU A 427 0.19 21.79 -24.13
CA LEU A 427 -0.80 22.72 -23.59
C LEU A 427 -1.54 23.44 -24.74
N PRO A 428 -2.88 23.44 -24.73
CA PRO A 428 -3.68 24.25 -25.65
C PRO A 428 -3.30 25.74 -25.60
N VAL A 429 -3.39 26.44 -26.73
CA VAL A 429 -3.03 27.87 -26.86
C VAL A 429 -3.79 28.75 -25.87
N ASP A 430 -5.03 28.40 -25.54
CA ASP A 430 -5.87 29.11 -24.56
C ASP A 430 -5.47 28.85 -23.10
N LEU A 431 -4.65 27.84 -22.84
CA LEU A 431 -4.14 27.47 -21.52
C LEU A 431 -2.64 27.70 -21.35
N ILE A 432 -1.94 28.20 -22.37
CA ILE A 432 -0.47 28.35 -22.34
C ILE A 432 0.00 29.35 -21.27
N SER A 433 -0.87 30.30 -20.86
CA SER A 433 -0.58 31.21 -19.75
C SER A 433 -0.69 30.56 -18.37
N ASP A 434 -1.37 29.41 -18.26
CA ASP A 434 -1.52 28.66 -17.03
C ASP A 434 -0.29 27.75 -16.83
N THR A 435 0.89 28.33 -16.62
CA THR A 435 2.16 27.59 -16.48
C THR A 435 2.18 26.58 -15.32
N TRP A 436 1.25 26.69 -14.38
CA TRP A 436 1.04 25.69 -13.33
C TRP A 436 0.45 24.37 -13.85
N ARG A 437 -0.03 24.31 -15.10
CA ARG A 437 -0.48 23.09 -15.78
C ARG A 437 0.66 22.33 -16.47
N SER A 438 1.79 22.96 -16.73
CA SER A 438 2.95 22.28 -17.31
C SER A 438 3.82 21.62 -16.23
N MET A 439 4.36 20.45 -16.57
CA MET A 439 5.46 19.85 -15.83
C MET A 439 6.70 20.73 -15.96
N SER A 440 7.46 20.91 -14.87
CA SER A 440 8.82 21.44 -15.00
C SER A 440 9.72 20.42 -15.71
N PRO A 441 10.88 20.82 -16.26
CA PRO A 441 11.83 19.89 -16.87
C PRO A 441 12.18 18.72 -15.95
N ASP A 442 12.48 19.00 -14.68
CA ASP A 442 12.82 17.95 -13.69
C ASP A 442 11.68 16.94 -13.50
N VAL A 443 10.43 17.41 -13.43
CA VAL A 443 9.25 16.53 -13.31
C VAL A 443 9.02 15.76 -14.61
N GLY A 444 9.28 16.37 -15.78
CA GLY A 444 9.22 15.67 -17.07
C GLY A 444 10.24 14.53 -17.14
N ASP A 445 11.47 14.75 -16.66
CA ASP A 445 12.55 13.76 -16.62
C ASP A 445 12.22 12.58 -15.70
N GLU A 446 11.44 12.78 -14.62
CA GLU A 446 10.92 11.69 -13.77
C GLU A 446 9.95 10.77 -14.52
N PHE A 447 9.38 11.19 -15.64
CA PHE A 447 8.53 10.38 -16.50
C PHE A 447 9.27 9.89 -17.75
N ALA A 448 10.59 10.08 -17.83
CA ALA A 448 11.37 9.51 -18.92
C ALA A 448 11.28 7.98 -18.89
N ILE A 449 11.18 7.37 -20.08
CA ILE A 449 11.13 5.92 -20.24
C ILE A 449 12.02 5.48 -21.40
N ALA A 450 12.83 4.45 -21.17
CA ALA A 450 13.76 3.95 -22.17
C ALA A 450 13.03 3.03 -23.16
N PRO A 451 13.22 3.21 -24.49
CA PRO A 451 12.68 2.31 -25.51
C PRO A 451 13.04 0.84 -25.29
N GLU A 452 14.24 0.58 -24.75
CA GLU A 452 14.69 -0.77 -24.42
C GLU A 452 13.88 -1.40 -23.29
N LEU A 453 13.53 -0.64 -22.24
CA LEU A 453 12.62 -1.10 -21.19
C LEU A 453 11.24 -1.44 -21.78
N VAL A 454 10.70 -0.57 -22.63
CA VAL A 454 9.40 -0.80 -23.29
C VAL A 454 9.42 -2.06 -24.14
N ASN A 455 10.49 -2.27 -24.92
CA ASN A 455 10.64 -3.47 -25.75
C ASN A 455 10.71 -4.75 -24.89
N ARG A 456 11.43 -4.71 -23.77
CA ARG A 456 11.50 -5.83 -22.81
C ARG A 456 10.15 -6.10 -22.15
N PHE A 457 9.41 -5.06 -21.76
CA PHE A 457 8.06 -5.19 -21.20
C PHE A 457 7.07 -5.78 -22.21
N ASN A 458 7.06 -5.27 -23.45
CA ASN A 458 6.19 -5.80 -24.50
C ASN A 458 6.58 -7.22 -24.93
N ALA A 459 7.87 -7.60 -24.82
CA ALA A 459 8.30 -8.98 -25.00
C ALA A 459 7.76 -9.89 -23.89
N TRP A 460 7.74 -9.44 -22.63
CA TRP A 460 7.06 -10.16 -21.54
C TRP A 460 5.56 -10.35 -21.86
N ARG A 461 4.85 -9.30 -22.29
CA ARG A 461 3.44 -9.41 -22.72
C ARG A 461 3.24 -10.46 -23.81
N LYS A 462 4.09 -10.45 -24.84
CA LYS A 462 4.01 -11.41 -25.94
C LYS A 462 4.28 -12.85 -25.49
N VAL A 463 5.37 -13.07 -24.74
CA VAL A 463 5.84 -14.42 -24.40
C VAL A 463 5.00 -15.07 -23.31
N THR A 464 4.64 -14.33 -22.27
CA THR A 464 4.01 -14.88 -21.06
C THR A 464 2.50 -14.72 -21.05
N LEU A 465 1.94 -13.76 -21.80
CA LEU A 465 0.51 -13.47 -21.86
C LEU A 465 -0.11 -13.71 -23.24
N GLU A 466 0.69 -14.05 -24.25
CA GLU A 466 0.24 -14.23 -25.65
C GLU A 466 -0.44 -12.99 -26.22
N LEU A 467 0.00 -11.79 -25.79
CA LEU A 467 -0.51 -10.51 -26.25
C LEU A 467 0.49 -9.83 -27.19
N ASP A 468 0.20 -9.86 -28.48
CA ASP A 468 1.01 -9.18 -29.50
C ASP A 468 0.87 -7.65 -29.45
N MET A 469 1.88 -6.97 -29.99
CA MET A 469 1.77 -5.56 -30.35
C MET A 469 0.90 -5.44 -31.61
N PRO A 470 0.05 -4.40 -31.72
CA PRO A 470 -0.71 -4.14 -32.93
C PRO A 470 0.20 -3.98 -34.15
N GLU A 471 -0.23 -4.46 -35.32
CA GLU A 471 0.51 -4.30 -36.58
C GLU A 471 0.59 -2.83 -37.02
N GLN A 472 -0.45 -2.06 -36.71
CA GLN A 472 -0.50 -0.63 -36.95
C GLN A 472 0.03 0.13 -35.74
N LEU A 473 0.70 1.26 -36.00
CA LEU A 473 1.13 2.16 -34.94
C LEU A 473 -0.10 2.69 -34.18
N LEU A 474 0.01 2.72 -32.85
CA LEU A 474 -1.01 3.30 -31.99
C LEU A 474 -1.19 4.78 -32.37
N SER A 475 -2.44 5.21 -32.51
CA SER A 475 -2.76 6.63 -32.55
C SER A 475 -2.33 7.30 -31.23
N ALA A 476 -2.15 8.62 -31.26
CA ALA A 476 -1.81 9.38 -30.05
C ALA A 476 -2.86 9.21 -28.93
N GLU A 477 -4.14 9.04 -29.29
CA GLU A 477 -5.23 8.80 -28.34
C GLU A 477 -5.11 7.41 -27.70
N GLU A 478 -4.81 6.37 -28.50
CA GLU A 478 -4.60 5.01 -27.99
C GLU A 478 -3.32 4.89 -27.15
N ALA A 479 -2.26 5.58 -27.54
CA ALA A 479 -1.00 5.60 -26.79
C ALA A 479 -1.17 6.21 -25.39
N ALA A 480 -1.93 7.30 -25.28
CA ALA A 480 -2.17 7.99 -24.01
C ALA A 480 -3.27 7.33 -23.13
N CYS A 481 -3.96 6.29 -23.62
CA CYS A 481 -5.09 5.69 -22.93
C CYS A 481 -4.70 4.48 -22.07
N PHE A 482 -5.30 4.37 -20.88
CA PHE A 482 -5.24 3.17 -20.06
C PHE A 482 -6.37 2.19 -20.45
N ALA A 483 -6.05 1.20 -21.29
CA ALA A 483 -7.03 0.27 -21.87
C ALA A 483 -6.67 -1.22 -21.64
N PRO A 484 -6.59 -1.69 -20.39
CA PRO A 484 -6.22 -3.08 -20.10
C PRO A 484 -7.28 -4.07 -20.63
N VAL A 485 -6.85 -5.28 -20.97
CA VAL A 485 -7.70 -6.32 -21.58
C VAL A 485 -8.08 -7.37 -20.55
N ARG A 486 -9.29 -7.92 -20.63
CA ARG A 486 -9.75 -8.96 -19.70
C ARG A 486 -9.00 -10.28 -19.97
N SER A 487 -8.51 -10.94 -18.92
CA SER A 487 -7.86 -12.24 -18.99
C SER A 487 -8.88 -13.37 -19.19
N SER A 488 -8.40 -14.51 -19.68
CA SER A 488 -9.14 -15.79 -19.69
C SER A 488 -9.13 -16.50 -18.33
N VAL A 489 -8.25 -16.08 -17.41
CA VAL A 489 -8.05 -16.72 -16.10
C VAL A 489 -8.24 -15.75 -14.93
N ALA A 490 -8.53 -16.30 -13.75
CA ALA A 490 -8.57 -15.56 -12.50
C ALA A 490 -7.16 -15.12 -12.05
N LEU A 491 -7.12 -14.17 -11.12
CA LEU A 491 -5.89 -13.58 -10.57
C LEU A 491 -4.89 -14.63 -10.07
N GLU A 492 -5.34 -15.62 -9.30
CA GLU A 492 -4.47 -16.64 -8.72
C GLU A 492 -3.75 -17.44 -9.81
N GLN A 493 -4.49 -17.91 -10.81
CA GLN A 493 -3.92 -18.65 -11.93
C GLN A 493 -2.96 -17.79 -12.76
N ALA A 494 -3.28 -16.50 -12.95
CA ALA A 494 -2.40 -15.57 -13.65
C ALA A 494 -1.07 -15.40 -12.89
N MET A 495 -1.12 -15.27 -11.56
CA MET A 495 0.08 -15.19 -10.71
C MET A 495 0.90 -16.47 -10.73
N GLU A 496 0.27 -17.65 -10.70
CA GLU A 496 0.95 -18.94 -10.84
C GLU A 496 1.71 -19.04 -12.17
N ILE A 497 1.07 -18.66 -13.28
CA ILE A 497 1.69 -18.68 -14.62
C ILE A 497 2.90 -17.74 -14.66
N GLN A 498 2.77 -16.51 -14.17
CA GLN A 498 3.89 -15.57 -14.16
C GLN A 498 5.03 -16.02 -13.24
N MET A 499 4.71 -16.63 -12.10
CA MET A 499 5.71 -17.17 -11.18
C MET A 499 6.48 -18.34 -11.80
N ALA A 500 5.84 -19.18 -12.62
CA ALA A 500 6.52 -20.24 -13.35
C ALA A 500 7.62 -19.69 -14.27
N TRP A 501 7.36 -18.58 -14.98
CA TRP A 501 8.36 -17.92 -15.84
C TRP A 501 9.56 -17.39 -15.05
N LEU A 502 9.32 -16.74 -13.91
CA LEU A 502 10.43 -16.28 -13.05
C LEU A 502 11.18 -17.46 -12.41
N THR A 503 10.47 -18.53 -12.06
CA THR A 503 11.09 -19.75 -11.54
C THR A 503 12.00 -20.39 -12.59
N ALA A 504 11.59 -20.44 -13.86
CA ALA A 504 12.44 -20.90 -14.96
C ALA A 504 13.72 -20.05 -15.11
N TRP A 505 13.59 -18.72 -14.98
CA TRP A 505 14.75 -17.81 -14.94
C TRP A 505 15.68 -18.13 -13.76
N ARG A 506 15.13 -18.33 -12.55
CA ARG A 506 15.91 -18.70 -11.36
C ARG A 506 16.56 -20.09 -11.48
N ILE A 507 15.91 -21.06 -12.12
CA ILE A 507 16.51 -22.38 -12.37
C ILE A 507 17.80 -22.22 -13.18
N ASN A 508 17.81 -21.41 -14.24
CA ASN A 508 19.03 -21.20 -15.03
C ASN A 508 20.08 -20.32 -14.30
N ARG A 509 19.64 -19.17 -13.75
CA ARG A 509 20.54 -18.17 -13.16
C ARG A 509 21.07 -18.61 -11.81
N TYR A 510 20.21 -19.07 -10.92
CA TYR A 510 20.56 -19.44 -9.55
C TYR A 510 21.01 -20.91 -9.48
N ALA A 511 20.12 -21.86 -9.76
CA ALA A 511 20.44 -23.29 -9.60
C ALA A 511 21.44 -23.82 -10.64
N GLY A 512 21.39 -23.28 -11.87
CA GLY A 512 22.32 -23.55 -12.96
C GLY A 512 23.65 -22.82 -12.86
N GLY A 513 23.81 -21.93 -11.87
CA GLY A 513 25.09 -21.28 -11.55
C GLY A 513 25.55 -20.21 -12.55
N THR A 514 24.68 -19.74 -13.45
CA THR A 514 25.07 -18.76 -14.47
C THR A 514 25.09 -17.31 -13.95
N LEU A 515 24.44 -17.03 -12.81
CA LEU A 515 24.33 -15.71 -12.19
C LEU A 515 25.67 -14.97 -12.11
N LEU A 516 26.72 -15.63 -11.60
CA LEU A 516 28.00 -14.98 -11.30
C LEU A 516 28.73 -14.44 -12.55
N SER A 517 28.35 -14.92 -13.74
CA SER A 517 28.90 -14.47 -15.02
C SER A 517 28.09 -13.37 -15.69
N THR A 518 26.92 -13.03 -15.14
CA THR A 518 26.03 -12.06 -15.76
C THR A 518 26.50 -10.62 -15.55
N PRO A 519 26.34 -9.73 -16.54
CA PRO A 519 26.75 -8.34 -16.41
C PRO A 519 26.06 -7.61 -15.23
N PHE A 520 24.77 -7.87 -15.01
CA PHE A 520 24.01 -7.21 -13.94
C PHE A 520 24.55 -7.57 -12.55
N PHE A 521 24.86 -8.86 -12.30
CA PHE A 521 25.42 -9.29 -11.03
C PHE A 521 26.79 -8.66 -10.76
N LEU A 522 27.65 -8.60 -11.78
CA LEU A 522 28.99 -8.00 -11.67
C LEU A 522 28.93 -6.49 -11.40
N ALA A 523 27.90 -5.82 -11.90
CA ALA A 523 27.65 -4.40 -11.67
C ALA A 523 26.88 -4.11 -10.37
N ALA A 524 26.36 -5.13 -9.69
CA ALA A 524 25.60 -4.94 -8.46
C ALA A 524 26.48 -4.33 -7.35
N PRO A 525 25.96 -3.36 -6.57
CA PRO A 525 26.69 -2.69 -5.50
C PRO A 525 27.20 -3.67 -4.42
N ASN A 526 28.41 -3.44 -3.88
CA ASN A 526 29.01 -4.32 -2.87
C ASN A 526 30.12 -3.67 -2.03
N ARG A 527 30.09 -2.33 -1.86
CA ARG A 527 31.16 -1.60 -1.16
C ARG A 527 31.28 -1.97 0.32
N ASP A 528 30.17 -2.20 1.00
CA ASP A 528 30.14 -2.53 2.43
C ASP A 528 30.48 -4.01 2.73
N ALA A 529 30.81 -4.81 1.71
CA ALA A 529 31.47 -6.10 1.94
C ALA A 529 32.91 -5.92 2.50
N ASP A 530 33.53 -4.76 2.24
CA ASP A 530 34.75 -4.37 2.92
C ASP A 530 34.45 -3.86 4.33
N LYS A 531 35.06 -4.49 5.34
CA LYS A 531 34.80 -4.18 6.76
C LYS A 531 35.17 -2.74 7.14
N ALA A 532 36.18 -2.15 6.50
CA ALA A 532 36.58 -0.78 6.80
C ALA A 532 35.59 0.23 6.19
N HIS A 533 35.10 -0.04 4.98
CA HIS A 533 34.02 0.74 4.37
C HIS A 533 32.73 0.64 5.21
N TYR A 534 32.31 -0.56 5.60
CA TYR A 534 31.15 -0.78 6.47
C TYR A 534 31.21 0.05 7.74
N ALA A 535 32.32 -0.03 8.50
CA ALA A 535 32.49 0.70 9.75
C ALA A 535 32.41 2.23 9.55
N LYS A 536 32.93 2.72 8.43
CA LYS A 536 32.86 4.14 8.07
C LYS A 536 31.43 4.56 7.73
N SER A 537 30.70 3.77 6.95
CA SER A 537 29.30 4.03 6.59
C SER A 537 28.40 4.04 7.84
N GLU A 538 28.57 3.05 8.72
CA GLU A 538 27.83 2.97 9.98
C GLU A 538 28.14 4.16 10.91
N GLN A 539 29.41 4.57 11.01
CA GLN A 539 29.80 5.74 11.81
C GLN A 539 29.22 7.04 11.24
N ALA A 540 29.19 7.19 9.90
CA ALA A 540 28.58 8.34 9.25
C ALA A 540 27.09 8.46 9.57
N GLN A 541 26.35 7.34 9.52
CA GLN A 541 24.94 7.31 9.89
C GLN A 541 24.72 7.68 11.37
N LYS A 542 25.53 7.14 12.28
CA LYS A 542 25.45 7.49 13.72
C LYS A 542 25.70 8.98 13.96
N ALA A 543 26.66 9.57 13.24
CA ALA A 543 26.96 10.99 13.32
C ALA A 543 25.79 11.85 12.79
N GLU A 544 25.11 11.41 11.75
CA GLU A 544 23.96 12.08 11.18
C GLU A 544 22.76 12.06 12.14
N LYS A 545 22.43 10.89 12.73
CA LYS A 545 21.42 10.76 13.79
C LYS A 545 21.71 11.69 14.97
N ALA A 546 22.97 11.77 15.42
CA ALA A 546 23.37 12.69 16.48
C ALA A 546 23.23 14.17 16.09
N ALA A 547 23.48 14.52 14.83
CA ALA A 547 23.30 15.88 14.32
C ALA A 547 21.82 16.29 14.28
N VAL A 548 20.92 15.38 13.88
CA VAL A 548 19.47 15.58 13.93
C VAL A 548 19.00 15.85 15.35
N SER A 549 19.41 15.01 16.32
CA SER A 549 19.05 15.22 17.74
C SER A 549 19.49 16.58 18.27
N LYS A 550 20.71 17.03 17.94
CA LYS A 550 21.19 18.38 18.31
C LYS A 550 20.36 19.49 17.67
N LYS A 551 19.98 19.35 16.39
CA LYS A 551 19.11 20.33 15.71
C LYS A 551 17.74 20.43 16.37
N ARG A 552 17.11 19.30 16.73
CA ARG A 552 15.81 19.29 17.43
C ARG A 552 15.90 19.99 18.79
N GLN A 553 16.93 19.71 19.58
CA GLN A 553 17.16 20.39 20.86
C GLN A 553 17.29 21.91 20.69
N ALA A 554 18.00 22.36 19.65
CA ALA A 554 18.12 23.78 19.33
C ALA A 554 16.77 24.40 18.92
N GLN A 555 15.97 23.72 18.08
CA GLN A 555 14.62 24.18 17.69
C GLN A 555 13.70 24.34 18.91
N GLN A 556 13.73 23.37 19.83
CA GLN A 556 12.94 23.41 21.06
C GLN A 556 13.39 24.54 22.00
N LEU A 557 14.69 24.71 22.20
CA LEU A 557 15.24 25.79 23.03
C LEU A 557 14.88 27.17 22.47
N GLU A 558 15.00 27.34 21.15
CA GLU A 558 14.63 28.58 20.48
C GLU A 558 13.15 28.90 20.62
N TYR A 559 12.28 27.90 20.52
CA TYR A 559 10.84 28.06 20.75
C TYR A 559 10.53 28.51 22.19
N ILE A 560 11.17 27.89 23.19
CA ILE A 560 11.02 28.26 24.60
C ILE A 560 11.47 29.71 24.84
N ILE A 561 12.59 30.12 24.25
CA ILE A 561 13.13 31.49 24.39
C ILE A 561 12.20 32.52 23.73
N ARG A 562 11.68 32.23 22.53
CA ARG A 562 10.85 33.17 21.77
C ARG A 562 9.41 33.27 22.27
N GLY A 563 8.93 32.30 23.06
CA GLY A 563 7.56 32.30 23.58
C GLY A 563 6.48 32.23 22.48
N GLY A 564 6.75 31.46 21.41
CA GLY A 564 5.83 31.30 20.29
C GLY A 564 4.50 30.66 20.69
N LYS A 565 3.43 30.91 19.92
CA LYS A 565 2.11 30.27 20.13
C LYS A 565 2.02 28.85 19.56
N GLU A 566 2.81 28.56 18.53
CA GLU A 566 2.83 27.26 17.84
C GLU A 566 4.23 26.66 17.95
N PRO A 567 4.36 25.39 18.39
CA PRO A 567 5.61 24.66 18.37
C PRO A 567 6.17 24.54 16.94
N PRO A 568 7.51 24.56 16.76
CA PRO A 568 8.10 24.36 15.45
C PRO A 568 7.91 22.90 14.99
N VAL A 569 7.75 22.72 13.67
CA VAL A 569 7.88 21.40 13.05
C VAL A 569 9.34 20.96 13.19
N LEU A 570 9.56 19.87 13.90
CA LEU A 570 10.91 19.37 14.17
C LEU A 570 11.50 18.74 12.93
N VAL A 571 12.83 18.81 12.81
CA VAL A 571 13.52 18.17 11.68
C VAL A 571 13.29 16.65 11.68
N PRO A 572 13.00 16.04 10.51
CA PRO A 572 12.78 14.61 10.40
C PRO A 572 14.05 13.82 10.73
N GLY A 573 13.86 12.58 11.19
CA GLY A 573 14.91 11.61 11.42
C GLY A 573 15.57 11.19 10.11
N VAL A 574 16.67 10.47 10.21
CA VAL A 574 17.38 9.89 9.06
C VAL A 574 17.18 8.38 9.01
N PRO A 575 17.20 7.77 7.81
CA PRO A 575 17.01 6.33 7.65
C PRO A 575 17.94 5.49 8.53
N ASP A 576 17.50 4.28 8.82
CA ASP A 576 18.37 3.26 9.41
C ASP A 576 19.49 2.87 8.44
N PHE A 577 20.58 2.35 8.99
CA PHE A 577 21.75 2.01 8.18
C PHE A 577 21.46 0.74 7.38
N ASP A 578 21.43 0.86 6.06
CA ASP A 578 21.31 -0.26 5.13
C ASP A 578 22.63 -0.41 4.35
N PRO A 579 23.39 -1.51 4.55
CA PRO A 579 24.69 -1.69 3.95
C PRO A 579 24.59 -2.06 2.47
N GLU A 580 25.52 -1.54 1.67
CA GLU A 580 25.64 -1.82 0.26
C GLU A 580 26.34 -3.17 -0.01
N ILE A 581 25.57 -4.25 0.06
CA ILE A 581 26.05 -5.64 -0.05
C ILE A 581 25.22 -6.50 -1.03
N ALA A 582 24.69 -5.88 -2.09
CA ALA A 582 23.77 -6.52 -3.02
C ALA A 582 24.35 -7.81 -3.67
N GLN A 583 25.65 -7.84 -4.00
CA GLN A 583 26.28 -9.08 -4.51
C GLN A 583 26.26 -10.23 -3.49
N LYS A 584 26.49 -9.93 -2.20
CA LYS A 584 26.41 -10.93 -1.13
C LYS A 584 24.97 -11.46 -1.01
N GLN A 585 24.01 -10.54 -0.92
CA GLN A 585 22.58 -10.83 -0.83
C GLN A 585 22.09 -11.72 -1.98
N LEU A 586 22.38 -11.34 -3.23
CA LEU A 586 21.99 -12.10 -4.43
C LEU A 586 22.67 -13.47 -4.50
N ARG A 587 23.95 -13.58 -4.12
CA ARG A 587 24.67 -14.86 -4.12
C ARG A 587 24.05 -15.85 -3.16
N GLU A 588 23.75 -15.39 -1.95
CA GLU A 588 23.18 -16.23 -0.93
C GLU A 588 21.71 -16.57 -1.24
N ALA A 589 20.93 -15.64 -1.81
CA ALA A 589 19.60 -15.90 -2.36
C ALA A 589 19.63 -16.99 -3.44
N ALA A 590 20.61 -16.94 -4.34
CA ALA A 590 20.80 -17.96 -5.38
C ALA A 590 21.18 -19.33 -4.79
N ALA A 591 22.00 -19.34 -3.74
CA ALA A 591 22.36 -20.57 -3.02
C ALA A 591 21.14 -21.18 -2.32
N GLU A 592 20.30 -20.37 -1.68
CA GLU A 592 19.04 -20.79 -1.07
C GLU A 592 18.10 -21.41 -2.11
N PHE A 593 17.84 -20.70 -3.21
CA PHE A 593 17.03 -21.24 -4.31
C PHE A 593 17.59 -22.56 -4.84
N SER A 594 18.91 -22.66 -5.03
CA SER A 594 19.55 -23.87 -5.53
C SER A 594 19.40 -25.06 -4.57
N SER A 595 19.53 -24.83 -3.26
CA SER A 595 19.33 -25.84 -2.22
C SER A 595 17.89 -26.36 -2.25
N ASP A 596 16.93 -25.43 -2.23
CA ASP A 596 15.49 -25.76 -2.27
C ASP A 596 15.13 -26.53 -3.55
N TYR A 597 15.62 -26.07 -4.71
CA TYR A 597 15.37 -26.70 -6.01
C TYR A 597 15.87 -28.16 -6.08
N ARG A 598 17.03 -28.44 -5.49
CA ARG A 598 17.65 -29.79 -5.46
C ARG A 598 17.02 -30.73 -4.43
N GLY A 599 16.07 -30.26 -3.63
CA GLY A 599 15.46 -31.05 -2.56
C GLY A 599 16.36 -31.23 -1.35
N GLU A 600 17.45 -30.47 -1.26
CA GLU A 600 18.30 -30.34 -0.07
C GLU A 600 17.56 -29.47 0.95
N ARG A 601 16.40 -29.96 1.44
CA ARG A 601 15.59 -29.25 2.42
C ARG A 601 16.44 -29.01 3.66
N ARG A 602 16.38 -27.78 4.17
CA ARG A 602 17.07 -27.35 5.39
C ARG A 602 16.89 -28.38 6.50
N GLY A 603 17.99 -28.94 7.00
CA GLY A 603 17.98 -29.66 8.27
C GLY A 603 17.75 -28.67 9.38
N ILE A 604 16.53 -28.64 9.94
CA ILE A 604 16.20 -27.74 11.05
C ILE A 604 16.74 -28.37 12.34
N HIS A 605 17.76 -27.74 12.92
CA HIS A 605 18.36 -28.12 14.19
C HIS A 605 17.94 -27.17 15.31
N SER A 606 16.63 -27.03 15.59
CA SER A 606 16.17 -26.35 16.82
C SER A 606 14.67 -26.54 17.06
N VAL A 607 14.29 -26.75 18.33
CA VAL A 607 12.98 -26.34 18.84
C VAL A 607 13.08 -24.84 19.00
N GLU A 608 12.49 -24.08 18.10
CA GLU A 608 12.56 -22.63 18.15
C GLU A 608 11.47 -22.10 19.10
N GLN A 609 11.91 -21.46 20.19
CA GLN A 609 11.04 -20.80 21.16
C GLN A 609 10.90 -19.33 20.74
N PHE A 610 9.68 -18.85 20.57
CA PHE A 610 9.44 -17.48 20.11
C PHE A 610 8.56 -16.71 21.07
N VAL A 611 9.09 -15.59 21.52
CA VAL A 611 8.42 -14.70 22.46
C VAL A 611 7.53 -13.72 21.69
N VAL A 612 6.22 -13.79 21.92
CA VAL A 612 5.23 -12.87 21.32
C VAL A 612 4.78 -11.90 22.41
N GLU A 613 5.70 -11.03 22.85
CA GLU A 613 5.45 -10.12 23.99
C GLU A 613 4.43 -9.03 23.65
N ASP A 614 4.44 -8.50 22.42
CA ASP A 614 3.68 -7.28 22.05
C ASP A 614 2.74 -7.42 20.83
N ILE A 615 2.65 -8.61 20.20
CA ILE A 615 1.94 -8.78 18.91
C ILE A 615 0.45 -9.10 19.10
N LEU A 616 -0.02 -9.26 20.34
CA LEU A 616 -1.37 -9.76 20.58
C LEU A 616 -2.44 -8.88 19.92
N GLY A 617 -2.20 -7.57 19.73
CA GLY A 617 -3.12 -6.62 19.08
C GLY A 617 -3.58 -7.02 17.68
N ASN A 618 -2.76 -7.73 16.90
CA ASN A 618 -3.00 -8.03 15.49
C ASN A 618 -3.36 -9.50 15.24
N ALA A 619 -3.93 -9.78 14.05
CA ALA A 619 -4.23 -11.14 13.64
C ALA A 619 -2.94 -11.86 13.21
N LEU A 620 -2.65 -13.04 13.76
CA LEU A 620 -1.58 -13.91 13.30
C LEU A 620 -2.18 -15.22 12.80
N TYR A 621 -1.76 -15.69 11.63
CA TYR A 621 -2.24 -16.93 11.06
C TYR A 621 -1.12 -17.94 10.81
N LEU A 622 -1.36 -19.21 11.09
CA LEU A 622 -0.48 -20.31 10.73
C LEU A 622 -0.68 -20.73 9.26
N LEU A 623 0.43 -21.04 8.57
CA LEU A 623 0.40 -21.67 7.25
C LEU A 623 0.16 -23.17 7.35
N ASN A 624 -0.55 -23.72 6.36
CA ASN A 624 -0.77 -25.17 6.27
C ASN A 624 0.44 -25.83 5.60
N SER A 625 1.16 -26.68 6.33
CA SER A 625 2.34 -27.40 5.82
C SER A 625 2.02 -28.38 4.68
N ASP A 626 0.82 -28.96 4.63
CA ASP A 626 0.43 -29.88 3.53
C ASP A 626 0.32 -29.16 2.18
N ASN A 627 0.03 -27.85 2.19
CA ASN A 627 -0.01 -27.04 0.95
C ASN A 627 1.39 -26.66 0.46
N GLU A 628 2.37 -26.56 1.35
CA GLU A 628 3.73 -26.15 0.98
C GLU A 628 4.38 -27.16 0.04
N ASP A 629 4.23 -28.46 0.32
CA ASP A 629 4.78 -29.53 -0.52
C ASP A 629 4.14 -29.52 -1.91
N ARG A 630 2.83 -29.30 -1.98
CA ARG A 630 2.10 -29.21 -3.24
C ARG A 630 2.56 -28.00 -4.05
N GLU A 631 2.65 -26.83 -3.45
CA GLU A 631 3.13 -25.61 -4.11
C GLU A 631 4.56 -25.79 -4.63
N TYR A 632 5.44 -26.37 -3.80
CA TYR A 632 6.81 -26.67 -4.19
C TYR A 632 6.87 -27.52 -5.47
N GLN A 633 6.15 -28.65 -5.50
CA GLN A 633 6.16 -29.56 -6.65
C GLN A 633 5.58 -28.88 -7.90
N GLN A 634 4.49 -28.12 -7.74
CA GLN A 634 3.85 -27.39 -8.84
C GLN A 634 4.79 -26.34 -9.43
N MET A 635 5.40 -25.50 -8.59
CA MET A 635 6.31 -24.45 -9.03
C MET A 635 7.57 -25.02 -9.69
N LYS A 636 8.13 -26.09 -9.10
CA LYS A 636 9.30 -26.77 -9.66
C LYS A 636 9.01 -27.33 -11.05
N ALA A 637 7.96 -28.13 -11.19
CA ALA A 637 7.58 -28.72 -12.47
C ALA A 637 7.24 -27.67 -13.53
N ALA A 638 6.49 -26.63 -13.15
CA ALA A 638 6.13 -25.54 -14.05
C ALA A 638 7.35 -24.72 -14.50
N GLY A 639 8.28 -24.44 -13.59
CA GLY A 639 9.54 -23.77 -13.92
C GLY A 639 10.41 -24.61 -14.86
N GLU A 640 10.62 -25.90 -14.56
CA GLU A 640 11.42 -26.82 -15.37
C GLU A 640 10.89 -26.93 -16.81
N ALA A 641 9.58 -27.02 -16.98
CA ALA A 641 8.93 -27.08 -18.29
C ALA A 641 9.18 -25.85 -19.19
N LEU A 642 9.56 -24.71 -18.58
CA LEU A 642 9.78 -23.46 -19.30
C LEU A 642 11.28 -23.13 -19.52
N VAL A 643 12.21 -23.87 -18.89
CA VAL A 643 13.65 -23.57 -18.98
C VAL A 643 14.14 -23.65 -20.42
N GLU A 644 13.82 -24.71 -21.17
CA GLU A 644 14.28 -24.87 -22.56
C GLU A 644 13.69 -23.82 -23.50
N ARG A 645 12.46 -23.37 -23.23
CA ARG A 645 11.81 -22.30 -24.00
C ARG A 645 12.45 -20.95 -23.71
N LEU A 646 12.78 -20.67 -22.45
CA LEU A 646 13.36 -19.40 -22.02
C LEU A 646 14.87 -19.32 -22.34
N PHE A 647 15.57 -20.44 -22.28
CA PHE A 647 17.00 -20.58 -22.56
C PHE A 647 17.22 -21.70 -23.59
N PRO A 648 16.87 -21.46 -24.88
CA PRO A 648 17.09 -22.46 -25.91
C PRO A 648 18.59 -22.78 -26.06
N PRO A 649 18.97 -24.05 -26.30
CA PRO A 649 20.36 -24.42 -26.54
C PRO A 649 20.89 -23.68 -27.78
N GLU A 650 21.97 -22.89 -27.64
CA GLU A 650 22.52 -22.10 -28.76
C GLU A 650 22.88 -23.01 -29.95
N PRO A 651 22.32 -22.81 -31.16
CA PRO A 651 23.02 -23.21 -32.38
C PRO A 651 24.23 -22.28 -32.56
N ALA A 652 25.38 -22.83 -32.98
CA ALA A 652 26.63 -22.10 -33.19
C ALA A 652 26.40 -20.72 -33.86
N ARG A 653 26.67 -19.65 -33.11
CA ARG A 653 26.36 -18.24 -33.45
C ARG A 653 26.70 -17.85 -34.89
N LYS A 654 25.71 -17.26 -35.57
CA LYS A 654 25.94 -16.18 -36.54
C LYS A 654 25.63 -14.85 -35.82
N THR A 655 26.63 -13.97 -35.75
CA THR A 655 26.70 -12.70 -35.01
C THR A 655 25.76 -11.58 -35.47
N SER A 656 24.59 -11.89 -36.04
CA SER A 656 23.67 -10.89 -36.62
C SER A 656 22.17 -11.16 -36.44
N GLN A 657 21.76 -12.11 -35.60
CA GLN A 657 20.33 -12.34 -35.35
C GLN A 657 19.73 -11.27 -34.44
N GLN A 658 18.57 -10.73 -34.85
CA GLN A 658 17.72 -9.86 -34.04
C GLN A 658 17.34 -10.55 -32.72
N ALA A 659 17.22 -9.78 -31.64
CA ALA A 659 16.80 -10.29 -30.33
C ALA A 659 15.41 -10.95 -30.46
N THR A 660 15.30 -12.21 -30.02
CA THR A 660 14.01 -12.90 -29.94
C THR A 660 13.19 -12.36 -28.75
N PRO A 661 11.85 -12.47 -28.77
CA PRO A 661 11.02 -12.10 -27.62
C PRO A 661 11.45 -12.77 -26.31
N GLU A 662 11.84 -14.05 -26.36
CA GLU A 662 12.34 -14.80 -25.20
C GLU A 662 13.66 -14.22 -24.68
N SER A 663 14.58 -13.82 -25.57
CA SER A 663 15.84 -13.18 -25.16
C SER A 663 15.62 -11.81 -24.51
N LEU A 664 14.60 -11.06 -24.95
CA LEU A 664 14.19 -9.80 -24.34
C LEU A 664 13.51 -10.02 -22.98
N LEU A 665 12.74 -11.10 -22.82
CA LEU A 665 12.19 -11.50 -21.53
C LEU A 665 13.29 -11.87 -20.53
N VAL A 666 14.31 -12.64 -20.96
CA VAL A 666 15.48 -12.90 -20.11
C VAL A 666 16.17 -11.59 -19.74
N ALA A 667 16.33 -10.66 -20.68
CA ALA A 667 16.92 -9.35 -20.41
C ALA A 667 16.08 -8.51 -19.44
N LEU A 668 14.75 -8.62 -19.46
CA LEU A 668 13.87 -8.00 -18.46
C LEU A 668 14.15 -8.55 -17.06
N TYR A 669 14.22 -9.87 -16.90
CA TYR A 669 14.51 -10.48 -15.60
C TYR A 669 15.94 -10.16 -15.12
N ASP A 670 16.92 -10.19 -16.02
CA ASP A 670 18.31 -9.88 -15.69
C ASP A 670 18.48 -8.41 -15.26
N ASN A 671 17.84 -7.46 -15.95
CA ASN A 671 18.20 -6.05 -15.83
C ASN A 671 17.09 -5.15 -15.24
N GLN A 672 15.87 -5.63 -15.04
CA GLN A 672 14.76 -4.80 -14.54
C GLN A 672 14.10 -5.39 -13.29
N VAL A 673 13.88 -6.71 -13.25
CA VAL A 673 13.19 -7.34 -12.12
C VAL A 673 14.16 -7.50 -10.95
N HIS A 674 13.82 -6.87 -9.83
CA HIS A 674 14.57 -7.02 -8.58
C HIS A 674 14.17 -8.33 -7.87
N ASP A 675 15.03 -8.77 -6.95
CA ASP A 675 14.75 -9.88 -6.04
C ASP A 675 14.54 -9.34 -4.63
N SER A 676 13.27 -9.10 -4.28
CA SER A 676 12.93 -8.53 -2.97
C SER A 676 13.25 -9.46 -1.80
N ARG A 677 13.33 -10.78 -2.02
CA ARG A 677 13.76 -11.76 -1.00
C ARG A 677 15.25 -11.69 -0.71
N ALA A 678 16.08 -11.25 -1.67
CA ALA A 678 17.50 -11.10 -1.46
C ALA A 678 17.85 -9.96 -0.49
N TRP A 679 17.05 -8.88 -0.51
CA TRP A 679 17.32 -7.64 0.23
C TRP A 679 16.57 -7.54 1.57
N PHE A 680 15.30 -7.93 1.63
CA PHE A 680 14.39 -7.54 2.73
C PHE A 680 14.89 -7.93 4.14
N MET A 681 15.00 -6.91 5.02
CA MET A 681 15.43 -6.99 6.44
C MET A 681 16.81 -7.62 6.70
N TYR A 682 17.63 -7.83 5.67
CA TYR A 682 18.94 -8.47 5.81
C TYR A 682 19.85 -7.75 6.81
N SER A 683 19.84 -6.41 6.79
CA SER A 683 20.62 -5.56 7.71
C SER A 683 20.17 -5.63 9.17
N THR A 684 18.90 -5.95 9.39
CA THR A 684 18.29 -6.01 10.73
C THR A 684 18.42 -7.40 11.35
N LEU A 685 18.45 -8.46 10.53
CA LEU A 685 18.38 -9.84 10.99
C LEU A 685 19.67 -10.63 10.78
N ASP A 686 20.64 -10.08 10.03
CA ASP A 686 21.85 -10.78 9.56
C ASP A 686 21.55 -12.10 8.80
N THR A 687 20.30 -12.29 8.39
CA THR A 687 19.79 -13.42 7.60
C THR A 687 18.53 -13.00 6.81
N ARG A 688 18.22 -13.71 5.71
CA ARG A 688 16.95 -13.60 4.97
C ARG A 688 15.82 -14.31 5.73
N GLU A 689 14.55 -13.97 5.44
CA GLU A 689 13.32 -14.54 6.06
C GLU A 689 13.47 -16.06 6.36
N PRO A 690 13.80 -16.44 7.61
CA PRO A 690 14.17 -17.82 7.97
C PRO A 690 13.16 -18.89 7.60
N GLU A 691 11.86 -18.59 7.60
CA GLU A 691 10.81 -19.58 7.27
C GLU A 691 10.12 -19.31 5.92
N GLY A 692 10.58 -18.29 5.18
CA GLY A 692 10.17 -18.06 3.79
C GLY A 692 10.97 -18.92 2.80
N GLY A 693 10.47 -19.09 1.58
CA GLY A 693 11.18 -19.77 0.49
C GLY A 693 10.73 -19.31 -0.89
N TYR A 694 11.52 -19.57 -1.92
CA TYR A 694 11.18 -19.22 -3.31
C TYR A 694 10.09 -20.11 -3.92
N PHE A 695 9.83 -21.27 -3.32
CA PHE A 695 8.88 -22.28 -3.79
C PHE A 695 7.54 -22.19 -3.03
N ARG A 696 7.03 -20.97 -2.86
CA ARG A 696 5.69 -20.70 -2.33
C ARG A 696 5.03 -19.60 -3.16
N TYR A 697 3.73 -19.73 -3.40
CA TYR A 697 2.95 -18.67 -4.03
C TYR A 697 2.68 -17.53 -3.03
N ARG A 698 2.44 -16.33 -3.55
CA ARG A 698 2.04 -15.18 -2.73
C ARG A 698 0.70 -15.46 -2.03
N VAL A 699 0.57 -15.00 -0.79
CA VAL A 699 -0.72 -14.97 -0.10
C VAL A 699 -1.56 -13.82 -0.65
N ILE A 700 -2.83 -14.08 -0.94
CA ILE A 700 -3.75 -13.12 -1.55
C ILE A 700 -5.05 -13.13 -0.77
N TYR A 701 -5.42 -11.97 -0.24
CA TYR A 701 -6.72 -11.70 0.37
C TYR A 701 -7.68 -11.11 -0.68
N CYS A 702 -8.94 -11.54 -0.67
CA CYS A 702 -10.06 -11.08 -1.48
C CYS A 702 -11.24 -10.86 -0.53
N GLY A 703 -11.34 -9.65 0.04
CA GLY A 703 -12.25 -9.36 1.14
C GLY A 703 -11.96 -10.25 2.35
N GLU A 704 -12.92 -11.10 2.73
CA GLU A 704 -12.78 -12.02 3.87
C GLU A 704 -12.10 -13.35 3.52
N ILE A 705 -11.72 -13.55 2.26
CA ILE A 705 -11.26 -14.83 1.73
C ILE A 705 -9.78 -14.77 1.39
N CYS A 706 -9.05 -15.83 1.72
CA CYS A 706 -7.65 -16.01 1.33
C CYS A 706 -7.53 -17.10 0.26
N ASN A 707 -6.62 -16.93 -0.69
CA ASN A 707 -6.30 -17.96 -1.68
C ASN A 707 -5.75 -19.25 -1.05
N LYS A 708 -5.19 -19.15 0.16
CA LYS A 708 -4.67 -20.28 0.94
C LYS A 708 -5.50 -20.47 2.21
N PRO A 709 -5.72 -21.72 2.67
CA PRO A 709 -6.34 -21.95 3.95
C PRO A 709 -5.33 -21.61 5.05
N LEU A 710 -5.73 -20.76 5.99
CA LEU A 710 -4.92 -20.32 7.13
C LEU A 710 -5.64 -20.64 8.44
N SER A 711 -4.89 -20.80 9.53
CA SER A 711 -5.42 -21.04 10.88
C SER A 711 -5.13 -19.84 11.79
N LEU A 712 -6.13 -19.26 12.44
CA LEU A 712 -5.95 -18.06 13.27
C LEU A 712 -5.34 -18.43 14.65
N LEU A 713 -4.22 -17.81 15.00
CA LEU A 713 -3.49 -18.02 16.25
C LEU A 713 -3.80 -16.94 17.30
N THR A 714 -3.78 -15.67 16.90
CA THR A 714 -4.06 -14.52 17.76
C THR A 714 -4.94 -13.51 17.03
N VAL A 715 -5.72 -12.72 17.77
CA VAL A 715 -6.43 -11.54 17.24
C VAL A 715 -6.83 -10.59 18.36
N GLY A 716 -6.78 -9.27 18.13
CA GLY A 716 -7.45 -8.27 18.98
C GLY A 716 -6.94 -8.19 20.42
N GLY A 717 -5.66 -8.44 20.63
CA GLY A 717 -5.01 -8.49 21.94
C GLY A 717 -5.19 -9.82 22.66
N ASN A 718 -5.44 -10.94 21.96
CA ASN A 718 -5.71 -12.22 22.62
C ASN A 718 -5.30 -13.45 21.79
N VAL A 719 -5.06 -14.57 22.49
CA VAL A 719 -4.81 -15.89 21.89
C VAL A 719 -6.14 -16.59 21.59
N ILE A 720 -6.27 -17.15 20.38
CA ILE A 720 -7.49 -17.88 19.99
C ILE A 720 -7.68 -19.14 20.82
N GLY A 721 -8.91 -19.31 21.29
CA GLY A 721 -9.29 -20.44 22.13
C GLY A 721 -8.88 -20.31 23.59
N ALA A 722 -8.23 -19.22 24.03
CA ALA A 722 -7.89 -19.04 25.44
C ALA A 722 -9.14 -18.86 26.32
N ALA A 723 -9.15 -19.46 27.51
CA ALA A 723 -10.26 -19.40 28.45
C ALA A 723 -10.47 -18.01 29.06
N SER A 724 -9.45 -17.14 29.05
CA SER A 724 -9.48 -15.75 29.53
C SER A 724 -8.62 -14.86 28.62
N PRO A 725 -8.86 -13.54 28.55
CA PRO A 725 -7.96 -12.63 27.83
C PRO A 725 -6.55 -12.66 28.44
N VAL A 726 -5.55 -12.87 27.60
CA VAL A 726 -4.13 -12.93 27.98
C VAL A 726 -3.45 -11.63 27.53
N GLY A 727 -2.67 -10.99 28.40
CA GLY A 727 -1.99 -9.72 28.10
C GLY A 727 -0.69 -9.88 27.31
N SER A 728 -0.02 -11.02 27.44
CA SER A 728 1.23 -11.39 26.75
C SER A 728 1.36 -12.91 26.68
N ALA A 729 1.86 -13.46 25.57
CA ALA A 729 1.90 -14.92 25.38
C ALA A 729 3.21 -15.36 24.69
N LEU A 730 3.77 -16.48 25.15
CA LEU A 730 4.88 -17.17 24.53
C LEU A 730 4.33 -18.28 23.61
N LEU A 731 4.63 -18.20 22.31
CA LEU A 731 4.23 -19.20 21.32
C LEU A 731 5.42 -20.12 21.00
N ILE A 732 5.26 -21.40 21.31
CA ILE A 732 6.30 -22.41 21.05
C ILE A 732 5.83 -23.29 19.90
N PHE A 733 6.65 -23.35 18.84
CA PHE A 733 6.36 -24.13 17.65
C PHE A 733 7.20 -25.41 17.64
N LYS A 734 6.54 -26.57 17.46
CA LYS A 734 7.20 -27.88 17.38
C LYS A 734 6.82 -28.60 16.09
N ARG A 735 7.81 -28.94 15.26
CA ARG A 735 7.60 -29.81 14.09
C ARG A 735 7.66 -31.28 14.50
N LYS A 736 6.58 -32.02 14.24
CA LYS A 736 6.57 -33.49 14.30
C LYS A 736 6.65 -34.06 12.89
N LYS A 737 7.53 -35.05 12.68
CA LYS A 737 7.45 -35.92 11.50
C LYS A 737 6.27 -36.86 11.69
N VAL A 738 5.28 -36.78 10.81
CA VAL A 738 4.14 -37.70 10.78
C VAL A 738 4.46 -38.75 9.72
N GLY A 739 4.68 -39.98 10.16
CA GLY A 739 4.86 -41.13 9.27
C GLY A 739 3.50 -41.56 8.71
N ASN A 740 3.33 -41.47 7.40
CA ASN A 740 2.17 -42.06 6.73
C ASN A 740 2.47 -43.55 6.49
N MET A 741 1.75 -44.45 7.18
CA MET A 741 1.91 -45.91 7.05
C MET A 741 1.64 -46.47 5.65
N LEU A 742 1.15 -45.66 4.69
CA LEU A 742 1.02 -46.03 3.27
C LEU A 742 2.16 -45.52 2.37
N ALA A 743 2.96 -44.55 2.83
CA ALA A 743 4.04 -43.93 2.05
C ALA A 743 5.39 -44.66 2.22
N ASP A 744 5.54 -45.48 3.26
CA ASP A 744 6.76 -46.24 3.55
C ASP A 744 7.08 -47.32 2.48
N ALA A 745 6.17 -47.60 1.55
CA ALA A 745 6.39 -48.54 0.46
C ALA A 745 6.89 -47.92 -0.85
N ILE A 746 6.86 -46.58 -0.98
CA ILE A 746 7.17 -45.89 -2.26
C ILE A 746 8.44 -45.05 -2.18
N GLY A 747 8.94 -44.77 -0.97
CA GLY A 747 10.14 -43.93 -0.78
C GLY A 747 9.83 -42.47 -1.10
N GLU A 748 9.97 -41.63 -0.09
CA GLU A 748 9.71 -40.17 -0.10
C GLU A 748 8.24 -39.77 0.06
N VAL A 749 7.87 -39.41 1.30
CA VAL A 749 7.33 -38.10 1.72
C VAL A 749 6.99 -38.21 3.22
N HIS A 750 7.71 -37.47 4.07
CA HIS A 750 7.33 -37.30 5.47
C HIS A 750 6.54 -36.00 5.60
N ALA A 751 5.24 -36.10 5.86
CA ALA A 751 4.44 -34.92 6.23
C ALA A 751 4.99 -34.38 7.56
N THR A 752 5.29 -33.09 7.63
CA THR A 752 5.66 -32.43 8.89
C THR A 752 4.46 -31.64 9.40
N GLN A 753 3.97 -31.99 10.59
CA GLN A 753 2.90 -31.28 11.24
C GLN A 753 3.50 -30.32 12.27
N LEU A 754 3.02 -29.07 12.26
CA LEU A 754 3.45 -28.04 13.19
C LEU A 754 2.46 -27.98 14.36
N GLU A 755 2.94 -28.29 15.57
CA GLU A 755 2.18 -28.11 16.82
C GLU A 755 2.56 -26.76 17.45
N VAL A 756 1.55 -26.01 17.90
CA VAL A 756 1.73 -24.73 18.60
C VAL A 756 1.27 -24.88 20.04
N SER A 757 2.16 -24.66 21.00
CA SER A 757 1.77 -24.52 22.42
C SER A 757 1.87 -23.06 22.85
N VAL A 758 0.92 -22.65 23.70
CA VAL A 758 0.80 -21.25 24.15
C VAL A 758 1.01 -21.22 25.65
N HIS A 759 1.97 -20.40 26.07
CA HIS A 759 2.35 -20.22 27.46
C HIS A 759 2.15 -18.77 27.89
N ASP A 760 1.84 -18.53 29.16
CA ASP A 760 1.88 -17.20 29.74
C ASP A 760 3.33 -16.71 29.74
N LEU A 761 3.56 -15.49 29.28
CA LEU A 761 4.92 -14.97 29.16
C LEU A 761 5.62 -14.81 30.51
N SER A 762 4.88 -14.41 31.54
CA SER A 762 5.43 -14.09 32.85
C SER A 762 5.66 -15.31 33.73
N THR A 763 4.79 -16.33 33.60
CA THR A 763 4.87 -17.54 34.41
C THR A 763 5.39 -18.77 33.65
N GLU A 764 5.50 -18.70 32.32
CA GLU A 764 5.79 -19.81 31.41
C GLU A 764 4.80 -21.00 31.50
N GLU A 765 3.69 -20.85 32.23
CA GLU A 765 2.66 -21.87 32.38
C GLU A 765 1.76 -21.97 31.15
N LEU A 766 1.20 -23.16 30.88
CA LEU A 766 0.28 -23.36 29.77
C LEU A 766 -1.01 -22.54 29.94
N ILE A 767 -1.38 -21.80 28.89
CA ILE A 767 -2.63 -21.05 28.89
C ILE A 767 -3.80 -22.02 28.71
N PRO A 768 -4.78 -22.05 29.63
CA PRO A 768 -5.93 -22.93 29.53
C PRO A 768 -6.79 -22.56 28.31
N MET A 769 -7.11 -23.56 27.49
CA MET A 769 -7.93 -23.40 26.28
C MET A 769 -9.38 -23.80 26.55
N LEU A 770 -10.32 -23.20 25.81
CA LEU A 770 -11.73 -23.56 25.78
C LEU A 770 -11.92 -24.93 25.10
N PRO A 771 -12.97 -25.69 25.45
CA PRO A 771 -13.23 -27.02 24.89
C PRO A 771 -13.39 -27.05 23.36
N ASP A 772 -13.78 -25.93 22.74
CA ASP A 772 -14.00 -25.74 21.30
C ASP A 772 -12.84 -25.01 20.59
N ALA A 773 -11.70 -24.80 21.27
CA ALA A 773 -10.52 -24.13 20.72
C ALA A 773 -9.99 -24.78 19.43
N GLU A 774 -10.11 -26.09 19.28
CA GLU A 774 -9.68 -26.82 18.08
C GLU A 774 -10.51 -26.46 16.84
N GLN A 775 -11.81 -26.19 17.00
CA GLN A 775 -12.68 -25.81 15.87
C GLN A 775 -12.38 -24.38 15.40
N THR A 776 -12.01 -23.49 16.32
CA THR A 776 -11.68 -22.09 16.02
C THR A 776 -10.28 -21.91 15.43
N LYS A 777 -9.39 -22.90 15.61
CA LYS A 777 -8.07 -23.00 14.99
C LYS A 777 -8.05 -23.83 13.71
N ALA A 778 -9.20 -24.26 13.19
CA ALA A 778 -9.25 -25.02 11.94
C ALA A 778 -8.78 -24.18 10.74
N PHE A 779 -7.98 -24.78 9.85
CA PHE A 779 -7.55 -24.15 8.61
C PHE A 779 -8.74 -23.82 7.72
N THR A 780 -8.83 -22.57 7.25
CA THR A 780 -9.96 -22.09 6.45
C THR A 780 -9.53 -21.03 5.44
N HIS A 781 -10.23 -20.97 4.30
CA HIS A 781 -10.10 -19.87 3.35
C HIS A 781 -10.85 -18.61 3.83
N HIS A 782 -11.86 -18.74 4.71
CA HIS A 782 -12.67 -17.61 5.20
C HIS A 782 -12.03 -16.94 6.42
N VAL A 783 -10.77 -16.52 6.27
CA VAL A 783 -9.93 -16.00 7.35
C VAL A 783 -10.51 -14.73 7.99
N GLY A 784 -11.01 -13.79 7.18
CA GLY A 784 -11.59 -12.54 7.68
C GLY A 784 -12.86 -12.76 8.49
N LYS A 785 -13.68 -13.75 8.11
CA LYS A 785 -14.88 -14.13 8.86
C LYS A 785 -14.53 -14.66 10.25
N VAL A 786 -13.53 -15.55 10.34
CA VAL A 786 -13.08 -16.11 11.62
C VAL A 786 -12.50 -15.02 12.52
N SER A 787 -11.63 -14.15 11.99
CA SER A 787 -11.09 -13.02 12.75
C SER A 787 -12.16 -12.07 13.26
N ARG A 788 -13.16 -11.75 12.44
CA ARG A 788 -14.29 -10.90 12.84
C ARG A 788 -15.11 -11.54 13.97
N GLN A 789 -15.47 -12.82 13.83
CA GLN A 789 -16.22 -13.55 14.86
C GLN A 789 -15.45 -13.62 16.18
N GLN A 790 -14.14 -13.86 16.13
CA GLN A 790 -13.30 -13.90 17.32
C GLN A 790 -13.16 -12.54 17.98
N ARG A 791 -13.01 -11.45 17.21
CA ARG A 791 -13.00 -10.08 17.75
C ARG A 791 -14.31 -9.76 18.48
N GLN A 792 -15.46 -10.06 17.87
CA GLN A 792 -16.77 -9.85 18.50
C GLN A 792 -16.91 -10.63 19.81
N PHE A 793 -16.51 -11.90 19.82
CA PHE A 793 -16.50 -12.72 21.03
C PHE A 793 -15.60 -12.11 22.13
N ILE A 794 -14.39 -11.67 21.77
CA ILE A 794 -13.45 -11.02 22.70
C ILE A 794 -14.04 -9.73 23.25
N GLU A 795 -14.66 -8.90 22.40
CA GLU A 795 -15.30 -7.64 22.80
C GLU A 795 -16.46 -7.88 23.77
N GLU A 796 -17.37 -8.81 23.48
CA GLU A 796 -18.48 -9.16 24.36
C GLU A 796 -17.99 -9.63 25.73
N ARG A 797 -16.95 -10.48 25.74
CA ARG A 797 -16.39 -11.02 26.97
C ARG A 797 -15.66 -9.96 27.80
N ARG A 798 -14.89 -9.07 27.16
CA ARG A 798 -14.25 -7.92 27.81
C ARG A 798 -15.29 -6.94 28.37
N MET A 799 -16.35 -6.66 27.62
CA MET A 799 -17.48 -5.84 28.08
C MET A 799 -18.17 -6.45 29.30
N GLN A 800 -18.35 -7.77 29.31
CA GLN A 800 -18.93 -8.48 30.46
C GLN A 800 -18.03 -8.36 31.71
N ILE A 801 -16.71 -8.55 31.57
CA ILE A 801 -15.74 -8.34 32.65
C ILE A 801 -15.81 -6.91 33.21
N VAL A 802 -15.89 -5.89 32.35
CA VAL A 802 -16.03 -4.49 32.79
C VAL A 802 -17.34 -4.28 33.54
N LYS A 803 -18.47 -4.80 33.03
CA LYS A 803 -19.77 -4.74 33.71
C LYS A 803 -19.71 -5.41 35.08
N ASP A 804 -19.04 -6.56 35.19
CA ASP A 804 -18.95 -7.29 36.45
C ASP A 804 -18.00 -6.60 37.44
N LYS A 805 -16.90 -5.99 36.98
CA LYS A 805 -16.05 -5.11 37.79
C LYS A 805 -16.80 -3.87 38.28
N LEU A 806 -17.59 -3.22 37.43
CA LEU A 806 -18.44 -2.07 37.80
C LEU A 806 -19.50 -2.48 38.82
N LYS A 807 -20.17 -3.62 38.62
CA LYS A 807 -21.12 -4.19 39.59
C LYS A 807 -20.46 -4.50 40.93
N ALA A 808 -19.27 -5.11 40.93
CA ALA A 808 -18.52 -5.41 42.15
C ALA A 808 -18.13 -4.12 42.90
N ARG A 809 -17.69 -3.09 42.16
CA ARG A 809 -17.35 -1.76 42.70
C ARG A 809 -18.59 -1.04 43.27
N TRP A 810 -19.73 -1.13 42.58
CA TRP A 810 -21.01 -0.59 43.08
C TRP A 810 -21.60 -1.39 44.24
N ALA A 811 -21.29 -2.69 44.34
CA ALA A 811 -21.69 -3.55 45.46
C ALA A 811 -20.78 -3.42 46.70
N GLY A 812 -19.86 -2.44 46.73
CA GLY A 812 -19.00 -2.16 47.88
C GLY A 812 -17.93 -3.22 48.17
N ARG A 813 -17.65 -4.14 47.24
CA ARG A 813 -16.55 -5.11 47.39
C ARG A 813 -15.26 -4.49 46.86
N THR A 814 -14.39 -4.05 47.77
CA THR A 814 -12.99 -3.79 47.45
C THR A 814 -12.31 -5.12 47.14
N LEU A 815 -11.98 -5.34 45.87
CA LEU A 815 -10.98 -6.36 45.49
C LEU A 815 -9.61 -5.77 45.83
N GLU A 816 -8.84 -6.49 46.65
CA GLU A 816 -7.43 -6.17 46.88
C GLU A 816 -6.70 -6.08 45.54
N LEU A 817 -6.04 -4.95 45.32
CA LEU A 817 -5.06 -4.82 44.25
C LEU A 817 -3.89 -5.73 44.61
N THR A 818 -3.62 -6.75 43.79
CA THR A 818 -2.28 -7.33 43.74
C THR A 818 -1.33 -6.19 43.34
N PRO A 819 -0.33 -5.84 44.15
CA PRO A 819 0.59 -4.76 43.81
C PRO A 819 1.41 -5.15 42.57
N PRO A 820 1.79 -4.18 41.72
CA PRO A 820 2.77 -4.42 40.67
C PRO A 820 4.11 -4.78 41.35
N GLY A 821 4.69 -5.91 40.95
CA GLY A 821 5.95 -6.40 41.51
C GLY A 821 7.06 -5.35 41.42
N GLU A 822 7.59 -4.98 42.58
CA GLU A 822 8.94 -4.45 42.67
C GLU A 822 9.94 -5.58 42.36
N PRO A 823 11.09 -5.30 41.72
CA PRO A 823 12.13 -6.30 41.53
C PRO A 823 12.76 -6.65 42.90
N GLU A 824 12.75 -7.93 43.27
CA GLU A 824 13.59 -8.40 44.38
C GLU A 824 15.08 -8.28 43.99
N GLN A 825 15.87 -7.81 44.96
CA GLN A 825 17.30 -7.51 44.86
C GLN A 825 18.19 -8.70 44.53
#